data_AF-A0AA39HWJ6-F1
#
_entry.id   AF-A0AA39HWJ6-F1
#
_cell.length_a   1.000
_cell.length_b   1.000
_cell.length_c   1.000
_cell.angle_alpha   90.00
_cell.angle_beta   90.00
_cell.angle_gamma   90.00
#
_symmetry.space_group_name_H-M   'P 1'
#
loop_
_entity.id
_entity.type
_entity.pdbx_description
1 polymer ?
#
loop_
_entity_poly.entity_id
_entity_poly.type
_entity_poly.pdbx_seq_one_letter_code
_entity_poly.pdbx_strand_id
1 'polypeptide(L)'
;MNRLLKTGNGVATRWTQSRSKSFAKGGHGHFRKTPNLEVPMSDIRNIGIIAHIDAGKTTVTERLLYMAGATTAMGDVDSGTTLTDFMELERERGITIQSAAVTLFWHQNRINLIDTPGHVDFQLEVERCARVLDGAVTVLDGSAGVQAQTLTVWRQASKFRLPSVFFVNKMDKPGADFRKSLDSIKQKLQMQGVPVCVPHYENGRLVSVIDLIRKEKVDFGSEKADWKPVEEKSALADADESFANYLLESETLNVENEQLIPVLRNATLDRKLSPVACGSALRTPASVRTVLDNVIHYLPSPDQRNSALNSIFGDELSGLVFKVGHDKRQGQLSYVRLYTGEIRNNSAVYNANKALTESNVKVFIPHSDELQPVDHLGAGNIAVVTGLKQTITGDTLIKNEHHGKEAAKRRSELVHHEKNKRHSSSHHRDLHDIYREIELGTTESESDDTSLGSGGHSNRVVLAGIEAPDPVYFCSIEPPSAGAIHQFEKALQELVTEDPSIRVRQDSECGQTILEAMGELHIEVVKDRLQRDYGLNVFLGPLQVGYREVINKKLVHTCSVEDDFGEQKRHHQCSLTFEVEPTEKLEKFKKVNVDLDADCAVPFIRNDWLKAINDGCKNALHNGPVFGYPVSNVVITLKSLTASGGKLNPALLSACASQCLTEAFRNAGAHLMEPVMDVEITVTDEAARSGVNAVLHELGKRRANIQGVDGDAEKGNAVIVRARMPLAETTGIASAIRTATSGLGNLHMQFADYEHVSEHDQAMIVARGS
;
A
#
# COMPACT_ATOMS: atom_id res chain seq x y z
N MET A 1 26.64 -34.30 42.78
CA MET A 1 25.74 -34.85 41.74
C MET A 1 24.92 -36.05 42.25
N ASN A 2 24.35 -35.96 43.46
CA ASN A 2 23.32 -36.85 43.99
C ASN A 2 22.74 -36.15 45.24
N ARG A 3 21.40 -36.07 45.34
CA ARG A 3 20.59 -35.28 46.32
C ARG A 3 20.45 -33.78 46.03
N LEU A 4 19.45 -33.43 45.21
CA LEU A 4 18.57 -32.27 45.39
C LEU A 4 17.38 -32.38 44.40
N LEU A 5 16.74 -33.55 44.39
CA LEU A 5 15.48 -33.79 43.69
C LEU A 5 14.43 -34.10 44.75
N LYS A 6 13.61 -33.11 45.09
CA LYS A 6 12.23 -33.22 45.63
C LYS A 6 11.74 -31.83 45.99
N THR A 7 10.94 -31.25 45.10
CA THR A 7 9.61 -30.63 45.34
C THR A 7 9.32 -29.60 44.25
N GLY A 8 8.29 -29.84 43.44
CA GLY A 8 7.78 -28.88 42.46
C GLY A 8 7.20 -29.50 41.18
N ASN A 9 6.04 -30.16 41.29
CA ASN A 9 5.12 -30.44 40.16
C ASN A 9 4.69 -29.10 39.51
N GLY A 10 4.31 -28.96 38.26
CA GLY A 10 4.03 -29.86 37.14
C GLY A 10 3.41 -28.99 36.04
N VAL A 11 3.69 -29.30 34.76
CA VAL A 11 3.03 -28.85 33.49
C VAL A 11 4.03 -28.92 32.31
N ALA A 12 5.35 -28.89 32.54
CA ALA A 12 6.34 -28.81 31.45
C ALA A 12 6.80 -30.17 30.82
N THR A 13 6.42 -31.33 31.37
CA THR A 13 7.07 -32.61 31.01
C THR A 13 6.40 -33.43 29.90
N ARG A 14 5.31 -32.95 29.27
CA ARG A 14 4.63 -33.73 28.21
C ARG A 14 5.18 -33.48 26.79
N TRP A 15 5.91 -32.38 26.58
CA TRP A 15 6.41 -31.97 25.26
C TRP A 15 7.71 -32.67 24.83
N THR A 16 8.59 -33.07 25.75
CA THR A 16 9.96 -33.51 25.42
C THR A 16 10.15 -35.02 25.30
N GLN A 17 9.34 -35.86 25.96
CA GLN A 17 9.58 -37.31 25.98
C GLN A 17 8.85 -38.12 24.90
N SER A 18 7.75 -37.62 24.33
CA SER A 18 6.94 -38.43 23.41
C SER A 18 7.33 -38.30 21.92
N ARG A 19 8.07 -37.27 21.52
CA ARG A 19 8.46 -37.04 20.11
C ARG A 19 9.93 -37.34 19.80
N SER A 20 10.83 -37.39 20.78
CA SER A 20 12.27 -37.68 20.53
C SER A 20 12.52 -39.12 20.03
N LYS A 21 11.62 -40.08 20.33
CA LYS A 21 11.71 -41.45 19.84
C LYS A 21 11.13 -41.68 18.43
N SER A 22 10.33 -40.74 17.89
CA SER A 22 9.75 -40.86 16.55
C SER A 22 10.63 -40.28 15.44
N PHE A 23 11.66 -39.51 15.76
CA PHE A 23 12.60 -38.96 14.78
C PHE A 23 13.65 -39.98 14.27
N ALA A 24 13.75 -41.17 14.88
CA ALA A 24 14.84 -42.12 14.62
C ALA A 24 14.45 -43.39 13.84
N LYS A 25 13.29 -43.44 13.17
CA LYS A 25 12.96 -44.56 12.27
C LYS A 25 12.48 -44.06 10.92
N GLY A 26 13.41 -44.08 9.96
CA GLY A 26 13.12 -43.98 8.55
C GLY A 26 12.10 -45.05 8.13
N GLY A 27 11.01 -44.58 7.56
CA GLY A 27 10.06 -45.37 6.81
C GLY A 27 9.54 -44.48 5.70
N HIS A 28 9.75 -44.87 4.44
CA HIS A 28 9.19 -44.21 3.27
C HIS A 28 7.66 -44.14 3.42
N GLY A 29 7.16 -42.99 3.89
CA GLY A 29 5.75 -42.70 3.94
C GLY A 29 5.28 -42.26 2.56
N HIS A 30 4.48 -43.09 1.90
CA HIS A 30 3.67 -42.66 0.76
C HIS A 30 2.94 -41.35 1.11
N PHE A 31 3.27 -40.27 0.40
CA PHE A 31 2.58 -38.98 0.47
C PHE A 31 1.10 -39.19 0.14
N ARG A 32 0.21 -39.00 1.13
CA ARG A 32 -1.24 -39.03 0.93
C ARG A 32 -1.64 -37.86 0.03
N LYS A 33 -2.32 -38.15 -1.09
CA LYS A 33 -2.79 -37.18 -2.09
C LYS A 33 -3.93 -36.26 -1.61
N THR A 34 -4.48 -36.45 -0.41
CA THR A 34 -5.54 -35.60 0.15
C THR A 34 -5.00 -34.86 1.38
N PRO A 35 -4.96 -33.51 1.38
CA PRO A 35 -4.54 -32.75 2.54
C PRO A 35 -5.48 -33.04 3.70
N ASN A 36 -4.93 -33.39 4.86
CA ASN A 36 -5.73 -33.52 6.07
C ASN A 36 -6.22 -32.12 6.44
N LEU A 37 -7.53 -31.87 6.32
CA LEU A 37 -8.15 -30.55 6.52
C LEU A 37 -8.06 -30.10 7.98
N GLU A 38 -8.01 -31.04 8.91
CA GLU A 38 -7.91 -30.81 10.35
C GLU A 38 -6.46 -30.91 10.82
N VAL A 39 -5.76 -29.77 10.84
CA VAL A 39 -4.44 -29.62 11.48
C VAL A 39 -4.64 -28.78 12.74
N PRO A 40 -4.15 -29.21 13.92
CA PRO A 40 -4.22 -28.42 15.14
C PRO A 40 -3.56 -27.06 14.95
N MET A 41 -4.09 -26.01 15.59
CA MET A 41 -3.56 -24.64 15.47
C MET A 41 -2.08 -24.54 15.86
N SER A 42 -1.58 -25.40 16.76
CA SER A 42 -0.17 -25.50 17.14
C SER A 42 0.77 -25.90 16.00
N ASP A 43 0.23 -26.59 15.00
CA ASP A 43 0.95 -27.20 13.88
C ASP A 43 0.71 -26.40 12.58
N ILE A 44 0.13 -25.20 12.69
CA ILE A 44 -0.01 -24.25 11.59
C ILE A 44 1.10 -23.20 11.68
N ARG A 45 1.64 -22.79 10.54
CA ARG A 45 2.55 -21.64 10.39
C ARG A 45 2.03 -20.74 9.27
N ASN A 46 1.86 -19.44 9.55
CA ASN A 46 1.55 -18.46 8.52
C ASN A 46 2.79 -17.59 8.32
N ILE A 47 3.44 -17.75 7.18
CA ILE A 47 4.72 -17.13 6.88
C ILE A 47 4.65 -16.28 5.62
N GLY A 48 5.40 -15.18 5.62
CA GLY A 48 5.66 -14.43 4.39
C GLY A 48 7.13 -14.46 4.05
N ILE A 49 7.45 -14.47 2.76
CA ILE A 49 8.84 -14.31 2.31
C ILE A 49 9.06 -12.84 2.00
N ILE A 50 10.06 -12.26 2.66
CA ILE A 50 10.47 -10.87 2.54
C ILE A 50 11.84 -10.84 1.90
N ALA A 51 11.99 -10.14 0.78
CA ALA A 51 13.28 -9.97 0.14
C ALA A 51 13.31 -8.68 -0.68
N HIS A 52 14.52 -8.20 -0.96
CA HIS A 52 14.71 -7.16 -1.98
C HIS A 52 14.66 -7.77 -3.39
N ILE A 53 14.54 -6.91 -4.40
CA ILE A 53 14.62 -7.22 -5.83
C ILE A 53 15.89 -8.04 -6.08
N ASP A 54 15.76 -9.07 -6.90
CA ASP A 54 16.83 -10.02 -7.23
C ASP A 54 17.43 -10.81 -6.07
N ALA A 55 16.94 -10.75 -4.83
CA ALA A 55 17.44 -11.63 -3.77
C ALA A 55 17.09 -13.13 -4.02
N GLY A 56 16.22 -13.41 -4.99
CA GLY A 56 15.77 -14.74 -5.38
C GLY A 56 14.56 -15.22 -4.56
N LYS A 57 13.67 -14.29 -4.17
CA LYS A 57 12.45 -14.56 -3.42
C LYS A 57 11.56 -15.61 -4.09
N THR A 58 11.12 -15.34 -5.32
CA THR A 58 10.30 -16.25 -6.13
C THR A 58 11.01 -17.60 -6.31
N THR A 59 12.32 -17.60 -6.59
CA THR A 59 13.09 -18.83 -6.71
C THR A 59 13.06 -19.67 -5.43
N VAL A 60 13.21 -19.03 -4.26
CA VAL A 60 13.08 -19.70 -2.96
C VAL A 60 11.67 -20.24 -2.78
N THR A 61 10.63 -19.46 -3.07
CA THR A 61 9.22 -19.88 -3.01
C THR A 61 8.97 -21.15 -3.83
N GLU A 62 9.39 -21.16 -5.09
CA GLU A 62 9.25 -22.31 -6.00
C GLU A 62 9.96 -23.56 -5.46
N ARG A 63 11.18 -23.40 -4.89
CA ARG A 63 11.89 -24.52 -4.26
C ARG A 63 11.15 -25.03 -3.03
N LEU A 64 10.59 -24.15 -2.20
CA LEU A 64 9.79 -24.58 -1.05
C LEU A 64 8.59 -25.43 -1.48
N LEU A 65 7.86 -25.00 -2.53
CA LEU A 65 6.72 -25.72 -3.08
C LEU A 65 7.12 -27.10 -3.63
N TYR A 66 8.20 -27.16 -4.42
CA TYR A 66 8.72 -28.41 -4.98
C TYR A 66 9.20 -29.39 -3.91
N MET A 67 9.89 -28.88 -2.88
CA MET A 67 10.40 -29.70 -1.78
C MET A 67 9.28 -30.26 -0.92
N ALA A 68 8.27 -29.45 -0.62
CA ALA A 68 7.07 -29.88 0.09
C ALA A 68 6.20 -30.86 -0.73
N GLY A 69 6.48 -31.00 -2.03
CA GLY A 69 5.72 -31.87 -2.94
C GLY A 69 4.38 -31.27 -3.37
N ALA A 70 4.19 -29.96 -3.18
CA ALA A 70 3.03 -29.23 -3.71
C ALA A 70 3.09 -29.17 -5.26
N THR A 71 4.31 -29.09 -5.82
CA THR A 71 4.55 -29.15 -7.26
C THR A 71 5.40 -30.34 -7.65
N THR A 72 5.14 -30.89 -8.84
CA THR A 72 5.94 -31.99 -9.41
C THR A 72 7.14 -31.50 -10.22
N ALA A 73 7.12 -30.24 -10.65
CA ALA A 73 8.17 -29.61 -11.43
C ALA A 73 8.68 -28.35 -10.72
N MET A 74 9.95 -28.04 -10.97
CA MET A 74 10.61 -26.83 -10.51
C MET A 74 10.28 -25.68 -11.46
N GLY A 75 9.59 -24.65 -10.99
CA GLY A 75 9.43 -23.40 -11.73
C GLY A 75 10.76 -22.66 -11.87
N ASP A 76 10.91 -21.92 -12.97
CA ASP A 76 12.04 -21.04 -13.24
C ASP A 76 11.58 -19.69 -13.79
N VAL A 77 12.12 -18.62 -13.22
CA VAL A 77 11.73 -17.22 -13.48
C VAL A 77 12.09 -16.86 -14.93
N ASP A 78 13.29 -17.22 -15.38
CA ASP A 78 13.79 -16.91 -16.72
C ASP A 78 12.97 -17.61 -17.82
N SER A 79 12.37 -18.75 -17.48
CA SER A 79 11.50 -19.52 -18.38
C SER A 79 10.01 -19.14 -18.28
N GLY A 80 9.64 -18.28 -17.32
CA GLY A 80 8.25 -17.89 -17.05
C GLY A 80 7.34 -19.03 -16.57
N THR A 81 7.92 -20.09 -15.98
CA THR A 81 7.18 -21.28 -15.50
C THR A 81 6.83 -21.24 -14.02
N THR A 82 7.09 -20.11 -13.35
CA THR A 82 6.79 -19.94 -11.92
C THR A 82 5.28 -19.93 -11.66
N LEU A 83 4.91 -20.48 -10.51
CA LEU A 83 3.54 -20.51 -10.02
C LEU A 83 3.14 -19.19 -9.38
N THR A 84 4.06 -18.46 -8.74
CA THR A 84 3.69 -17.24 -7.99
C THR A 84 3.64 -15.98 -8.84
N ASP A 85 4.38 -15.93 -9.96
CA ASP A 85 4.38 -14.80 -10.89
C ASP A 85 3.46 -15.12 -12.10
N PHE A 86 2.19 -14.77 -11.95
CA PHE A 86 1.14 -15.07 -12.93
C PHE A 86 1.07 -14.03 -14.07
N MET A 87 1.52 -12.80 -13.82
CA MET A 87 1.44 -11.71 -14.78
C MET A 87 2.64 -11.74 -15.76
N GLU A 88 2.41 -11.32 -17.00
CA GLU A 88 3.48 -11.23 -18.02
C GLU A 88 4.49 -10.15 -17.61
N LEU A 89 4.00 -9.01 -17.11
CA LEU A 89 4.84 -7.93 -16.57
C LEU A 89 5.75 -8.38 -15.41
N GLU A 90 5.25 -9.28 -14.53
CA GLU A 90 6.06 -9.86 -13.44
C GLU A 90 7.22 -10.68 -13.99
N ARG A 91 6.97 -11.48 -15.03
CA ARG A 91 7.97 -12.34 -15.69
C ARG A 91 8.97 -11.52 -16.51
N GLU A 92 8.50 -10.53 -17.26
CA GLU A 92 9.34 -9.66 -18.09
C GLU A 92 10.30 -8.81 -17.24
N ARG A 93 9.81 -8.30 -16.10
CA ARG A 93 10.60 -7.44 -15.21
C ARG A 93 11.29 -8.19 -14.08
N GLY A 94 11.01 -9.49 -13.89
CA GLY A 94 11.58 -10.30 -12.81
C GLY A 94 11.17 -9.83 -11.40
N ILE A 95 9.99 -9.20 -11.27
CA ILE A 95 9.48 -8.67 -10.00
C ILE A 95 8.15 -9.31 -9.64
N THR A 96 7.88 -9.47 -8.35
CA THR A 96 6.55 -9.84 -7.85
C THR A 96 5.73 -8.58 -7.62
N ILE A 97 4.56 -8.51 -8.23
CA ILE A 97 3.63 -7.37 -8.18
C ILE A 97 2.48 -7.68 -7.22
N GLN A 98 1.84 -8.85 -7.37
CA GLN A 98 0.75 -9.29 -6.50
C GLN A 98 1.20 -10.40 -5.56
N SER A 99 0.67 -10.41 -4.34
CA SER A 99 0.99 -11.50 -3.41
C SER A 99 0.33 -12.81 -3.80
N ALA A 100 1.07 -13.91 -3.77
CA ALA A 100 0.53 -15.25 -3.97
C ALA A 100 0.37 -15.94 -2.61
N ALA A 101 -0.85 -16.38 -2.28
CA ALA A 101 -1.12 -17.16 -1.08
C ALA A 101 -1.19 -18.65 -1.46
N VAL A 102 -0.32 -19.48 -0.88
CA VAL A 102 -0.23 -20.91 -1.18
C VAL A 102 -0.13 -21.71 0.11
N THR A 103 -0.86 -22.82 0.18
CA THR A 103 -0.80 -23.75 1.32
C THR A 103 0.07 -24.96 0.96
N LEU A 104 1.05 -25.28 1.81
CA LEU A 104 1.92 -26.46 1.68
C LEU A 104 2.01 -27.23 3.01
N PHE A 105 2.47 -28.49 2.94
CA PHE A 105 2.60 -29.36 4.11
C PHE A 105 4.05 -29.83 4.28
N TRP A 106 4.58 -29.70 5.50
CA TRP A 106 5.93 -30.14 5.84
C TRP A 106 5.96 -30.78 7.23
N HIS A 107 6.46 -32.01 7.35
CA HIS A 107 6.51 -32.78 8.61
C HIS A 107 5.23 -32.70 9.47
N GLN A 108 4.07 -33.00 8.86
CA GLN A 108 2.73 -32.91 9.49
C GLN A 108 2.25 -31.51 9.87
N ASN A 109 3.03 -30.46 9.61
CA ASN A 109 2.64 -29.08 9.83
C ASN A 109 2.05 -28.49 8.54
N ARG A 110 1.06 -27.62 8.68
CA ARG A 110 0.52 -26.81 7.58
C ARG A 110 1.25 -25.47 7.56
N ILE A 111 1.79 -25.12 6.40
CA ILE A 111 2.44 -23.83 6.19
C ILE A 111 1.60 -23.08 5.15
N ASN A 112 1.01 -21.96 5.58
CA ASN A 112 0.36 -21.01 4.69
C ASN A 112 1.40 -19.94 4.35
N LEU A 113 1.86 -19.97 3.11
CA LEU A 113 2.90 -19.10 2.57
C LEU A 113 2.24 -17.94 1.82
N ILE A 114 2.67 -16.72 2.09
CA ILE A 114 2.36 -15.54 1.28
C ILE A 114 3.66 -15.03 0.66
N ASP A 115 3.76 -15.06 -0.66
CA ASP A 115 4.87 -14.43 -1.34
C ASP A 115 4.62 -12.92 -1.45
N THR A 116 5.50 -12.08 -0.91
CA THR A 116 5.27 -10.62 -0.81
C THR A 116 6.05 -9.84 -1.86
N PRO A 117 5.53 -8.75 -2.44
CA PRO A 117 6.30 -7.91 -3.35
C PRO A 117 7.62 -7.39 -2.74
N GLY A 118 8.67 -7.30 -3.56
CA GLY A 118 9.97 -6.76 -3.13
C GLY A 118 10.22 -5.32 -3.56
N HIS A 119 9.24 -4.70 -4.23
CA HIS A 119 9.37 -3.38 -4.86
C HIS A 119 8.69 -2.29 -4.02
N VAL A 120 9.29 -1.10 -4.00
CA VAL A 120 8.84 0.06 -3.22
C VAL A 120 7.53 0.69 -3.71
N ASP A 121 7.00 0.27 -4.86
CA ASP A 121 5.75 0.80 -5.42
C ASP A 121 4.52 0.01 -4.92
N PHE A 122 4.74 -1.21 -4.41
CA PHE A 122 3.71 -2.09 -3.88
C PHE A 122 3.78 -2.18 -2.35
N GLN A 123 4.07 -1.05 -1.70
CA GLN A 123 4.22 -0.97 -0.23
C GLN A 123 2.96 -1.45 0.49
N LEU A 124 1.80 -1.04 -0.02
CA LEU A 124 0.53 -1.41 0.57
C LEU A 124 0.30 -2.93 0.53
N GLU A 125 0.72 -3.60 -0.55
CA GLU A 125 0.66 -5.06 -0.66
C GLU A 125 1.59 -5.76 0.35
N VAL A 126 2.79 -5.22 0.58
CA VAL A 126 3.71 -5.71 1.62
C VAL A 126 3.09 -5.57 3.01
N GLU A 127 2.50 -4.41 3.32
CA GLU A 127 1.88 -4.17 4.63
C GLU A 127 0.63 -5.05 4.84
N ARG A 128 -0.19 -5.25 3.80
CA ARG A 128 -1.30 -6.22 3.78
C ARG A 128 -0.89 -7.62 4.12
N CYS A 129 0.15 -8.10 3.46
CA CYS A 129 0.67 -9.42 3.73
C CYS A 129 1.24 -9.49 5.15
N ALA A 130 2.11 -8.55 5.55
CA ALA A 130 2.74 -8.56 6.86
C ALA A 130 1.75 -8.52 8.04
N ARG A 131 0.60 -7.85 7.88
CA ARG A 131 -0.45 -7.75 8.91
C ARG A 131 -1.10 -9.11 9.26
N VAL A 132 -1.24 -10.00 8.29
CA VAL A 132 -1.95 -11.29 8.45
C VAL A 132 -1.04 -12.46 8.80
N LEU A 133 0.27 -12.23 8.80
CA LEU A 133 1.28 -13.25 9.04
C LEU A 133 1.61 -13.38 10.52
N ASP A 134 2.06 -14.57 10.91
CA ASP A 134 2.54 -14.84 12.27
C ASP A 134 4.07 -14.79 12.33
N GLY A 135 4.77 -15.07 11.23
CA GLY A 135 6.23 -14.98 11.12
C GLY A 135 6.70 -14.65 9.70
N ALA A 136 7.98 -14.39 9.54
CA ALA A 136 8.59 -14.04 8.26
C ALA A 136 9.84 -14.86 7.97
N VAL A 137 10.11 -15.06 6.68
CA VAL A 137 11.37 -15.58 6.15
C VAL A 137 12.02 -14.45 5.37
N THR A 138 13.14 -13.92 5.87
CA THR A 138 13.86 -12.83 5.22
C THR A 138 15.01 -13.37 4.36
N VAL A 139 14.91 -13.18 3.05
CA VAL A 139 15.88 -13.66 2.07
C VAL A 139 16.86 -12.53 1.71
N LEU A 140 18.15 -12.82 1.78
CA LEU A 140 19.24 -11.91 1.45
C LEU A 140 20.12 -12.50 0.34
N ASP A 141 20.69 -11.65 -0.53
CA ASP A 141 21.74 -12.10 -1.46
C ASP A 141 23.08 -12.15 -0.71
N GLY A 142 23.71 -13.32 -0.64
CA GLY A 142 24.98 -13.53 0.06
C GLY A 142 26.16 -12.73 -0.49
N SER A 143 26.06 -12.19 -1.71
CA SER A 143 27.08 -11.30 -2.30
C SER A 143 26.89 -9.84 -1.91
N ALA A 144 25.66 -9.41 -1.62
CA ALA A 144 25.33 -8.01 -1.36
C ALA A 144 25.00 -7.72 0.11
N GLY A 145 24.57 -8.73 0.88
CA GLY A 145 24.07 -8.56 2.24
C GLY A 145 22.77 -7.73 2.28
N VAL A 146 22.56 -7.00 3.37
CA VAL A 146 21.40 -6.11 3.52
C VAL A 146 21.56 -4.84 2.66
N GLN A 147 20.62 -4.59 1.75
CA GLN A 147 20.58 -3.42 0.88
C GLN A 147 19.56 -2.37 1.36
N ALA A 148 19.63 -1.14 0.83
CA ALA A 148 18.76 -0.03 1.25
C ALA A 148 17.26 -0.37 1.07
N GLN A 149 16.90 -1.00 -0.04
CA GLN A 149 15.52 -1.42 -0.27
C GLN A 149 15.09 -2.59 0.62
N THR A 150 16.00 -3.52 0.99
CA THR A 150 15.73 -4.54 2.01
C THR A 150 15.32 -3.88 3.33
N LEU A 151 15.97 -2.77 3.68
CA LEU A 151 15.66 -2.01 4.89
C LEU A 151 14.25 -1.40 4.84
N THR A 152 13.81 -0.89 3.69
CA THR A 152 12.45 -0.35 3.51
C THR A 152 11.40 -1.43 3.76
N VAL A 153 11.51 -2.58 3.09
CA VAL A 153 10.56 -3.70 3.24
C VAL A 153 10.63 -4.27 4.67
N TRP A 154 11.83 -4.41 5.23
CA TRP A 154 12.03 -4.85 6.61
C TRP A 154 11.38 -3.90 7.62
N ARG A 155 11.48 -2.58 7.43
CA ARG A 155 10.86 -1.58 8.33
C ARG A 155 9.34 -1.66 8.28
N GLN A 156 8.77 -1.78 7.08
CA GLN A 156 7.33 -1.99 6.89
C GLN A 156 6.86 -3.23 7.64
N ALA A 157 7.54 -4.36 7.46
CA ALA A 157 7.23 -5.60 8.18
C ALA A 157 7.48 -5.50 9.70
N SER A 158 8.50 -4.73 10.11
CA SER A 158 8.87 -4.53 11.52
C SER A 158 7.78 -3.79 12.30
N LYS A 159 6.94 -2.96 11.65
CA LYS A 159 5.74 -2.35 12.25
C LYS A 159 4.84 -3.40 12.91
N PHE A 160 4.71 -4.57 12.26
CA PHE A 160 3.88 -5.69 12.71
C PHE A 160 4.57 -6.64 13.69
N ARG A 161 5.84 -6.36 14.05
CA ARG A 161 6.59 -7.13 15.06
C ARG A 161 6.64 -8.64 14.76
N LEU A 162 6.82 -9.01 13.49
CA LEU A 162 6.93 -10.41 13.08
C LEU A 162 8.27 -11.03 13.55
N PRO A 163 8.26 -12.17 14.23
CA PRO A 163 9.45 -13.02 14.36
C PRO A 163 9.94 -13.43 12.98
N SER A 164 11.24 -13.27 12.72
CA SER A 164 11.83 -13.59 11.42
C SER A 164 12.99 -14.57 11.54
N VAL A 165 13.07 -15.48 10.56
CA VAL A 165 14.23 -16.31 10.26
C VAL A 165 14.88 -15.80 8.97
N PHE A 166 16.21 -15.81 8.89
CA PHE A 166 16.94 -15.34 7.73
C PHE A 166 17.45 -16.50 6.88
N PHE A 167 17.45 -16.29 5.56
CA PHE A 167 18.06 -17.17 4.59
C PHE A 167 18.99 -16.38 3.68
N VAL A 168 20.29 -16.62 3.79
CA VAL A 168 21.31 -16.04 2.91
C VAL A 168 21.40 -16.91 1.65
N ASN A 169 20.79 -16.42 0.58
CA ASN A 169 20.70 -17.09 -0.71
C ASN A 169 21.91 -16.77 -1.60
N LYS A 170 22.04 -17.49 -2.72
CA LYS A 170 23.08 -17.31 -3.73
C LYS A 170 24.51 -17.45 -3.21
N MET A 171 24.71 -18.32 -2.22
CA MET A 171 26.03 -18.63 -1.66
C MET A 171 26.99 -19.34 -2.64
N ASP A 172 26.51 -19.68 -3.84
CA ASP A 172 27.29 -20.23 -4.95
C ASP A 172 27.94 -19.14 -5.85
N LYS A 173 27.57 -17.87 -5.68
CA LYS A 173 28.13 -16.76 -6.45
C LYS A 173 29.58 -16.45 -6.04
N PRO A 174 30.44 -16.03 -6.99
CA PRO A 174 31.74 -15.46 -6.64
C PRO A 174 31.53 -14.18 -5.82
N GLY A 175 32.21 -14.08 -4.68
CA GLY A 175 32.08 -12.96 -3.75
C GLY A 175 30.96 -13.11 -2.71
N ALA A 176 30.20 -14.22 -2.72
CA ALA A 176 29.27 -14.53 -1.65
C ALA A 176 30.02 -14.77 -0.33
N ASP A 177 29.59 -14.10 0.74
CA ASP A 177 30.24 -14.13 2.03
C ASP A 177 29.19 -14.14 3.15
N PHE A 178 29.10 -15.29 3.82
CA PHE A 178 28.11 -15.51 4.86
C PHE A 178 28.36 -14.63 6.09
N ARG A 179 29.63 -14.41 6.45
CA ARG A 179 29.99 -13.62 7.62
C ARG A 179 29.68 -12.14 7.39
N LYS A 180 30.01 -11.60 6.22
CA LYS A 180 29.60 -10.24 5.84
C LYS A 180 28.09 -10.06 5.84
N SER A 181 27.35 -11.09 5.41
CA SER A 181 25.89 -11.06 5.46
C SER A 181 25.37 -10.97 6.90
N LEU A 182 25.93 -11.76 7.83
CA LEU A 182 25.61 -11.66 9.27
C LEU A 182 25.95 -10.30 9.86
N ASP A 183 27.13 -9.75 9.55
CA ASP A 183 27.54 -8.42 10.00
C ASP A 183 26.59 -7.33 9.46
N SER A 184 26.14 -7.47 8.22
CA SER A 184 25.19 -6.53 7.61
C SER A 184 23.81 -6.58 8.29
N ILE A 185 23.34 -7.75 8.74
CA ILE A 185 22.11 -7.88 9.53
C ILE A 185 22.26 -7.12 10.85
N LYS A 186 23.38 -7.32 11.55
CA LYS A 186 23.66 -6.66 12.83
C LYS A 186 23.76 -5.14 12.69
N GLN A 187 24.50 -4.66 11.69
CA GLN A 187 24.76 -3.22 11.50
C GLN A 187 23.55 -2.47 10.96
N LYS A 188 22.88 -3.01 9.93
CA LYS A 188 21.84 -2.28 9.19
C LYS A 188 20.42 -2.54 9.72
N LEU A 189 20.12 -3.78 10.12
CA LEU A 189 18.79 -4.13 10.65
C LEU A 189 18.71 -4.01 12.17
N GLN A 190 19.84 -3.77 12.85
CA GLN A 190 19.95 -3.72 14.31
C GLN A 190 19.43 -4.99 14.99
N MET A 191 19.60 -6.13 14.32
CA MET A 191 19.14 -7.44 14.77
C MET A 191 20.30 -8.40 14.93
N GLN A 192 20.25 -9.25 15.94
CA GLN A 192 21.28 -10.24 16.18
C GLN A 192 20.98 -11.53 15.43
N GLY A 193 21.70 -11.78 14.32
CA GLY A 193 21.52 -12.98 13.50
C GLY A 193 22.36 -14.16 13.99
N VAL A 194 21.75 -15.19 14.58
CA VAL A 194 22.49 -16.39 15.03
C VAL A 194 22.59 -17.42 13.91
N PRO A 195 23.80 -17.81 13.46
CA PRO A 195 23.94 -18.83 12.43
C PRO A 195 23.51 -20.19 13.00
N VAL A 196 22.47 -20.78 12.40
CA VAL A 196 22.02 -22.16 12.71
C VAL A 196 22.55 -23.14 11.67
N CYS A 197 22.69 -22.67 10.43
CA CYS A 197 23.32 -23.41 9.36
C CYS A 197 24.47 -22.61 8.76
N VAL A 198 25.55 -23.31 8.38
CA VAL A 198 26.74 -22.70 7.75
C VAL A 198 27.03 -23.37 6.39
N PRO A 199 27.55 -22.60 5.42
CA PRO A 199 27.91 -23.14 4.12
C PRO A 199 29.24 -23.89 4.22
N HIS A 200 29.31 -25.07 3.61
CA HIS A 200 30.54 -25.86 3.52
C HIS A 200 31.05 -25.86 2.08
N TYR A 201 32.29 -25.40 1.92
CA TYR A 201 32.95 -25.25 0.63
C TYR A 201 34.09 -26.24 0.48
N GLU A 202 34.15 -26.93 -0.67
CA GLU A 202 35.31 -27.72 -1.08
C GLU A 202 35.84 -27.16 -2.40
N ASN A 203 37.13 -26.86 -2.46
CA ASN A 203 37.78 -26.26 -3.65
C ASN A 203 37.06 -25.00 -4.17
N GLY A 204 36.52 -24.18 -3.26
CA GLY A 204 35.79 -22.95 -3.60
C GLY A 204 34.37 -23.17 -4.16
N ARG A 205 33.87 -24.40 -4.19
CA ARG A 205 32.49 -24.72 -4.59
C ARG A 205 31.67 -25.06 -3.36
N LEU A 206 30.42 -24.62 -3.34
CA LEU A 206 29.47 -24.94 -2.28
C LEU A 206 29.00 -26.40 -2.45
N VAL A 207 29.34 -27.28 -1.50
CA VAL A 207 29.09 -28.75 -1.62
C VAL A 207 28.04 -29.24 -0.63
N SER A 208 27.97 -28.65 0.55
CA SER A 208 26.95 -28.98 1.55
C SER A 208 26.61 -27.78 2.44
N VAL A 209 25.54 -27.91 3.22
CA VAL A 209 25.24 -27.00 4.34
C VAL A 209 25.19 -27.83 5.62
N ILE A 210 25.79 -27.32 6.69
CA ILE A 210 25.92 -27.99 7.98
C ILE A 210 24.99 -27.32 8.99
N ASP A 211 24.15 -28.10 9.68
CA ASP A 211 23.36 -27.70 10.85
C ASP A 211 24.22 -27.84 12.11
N LEU A 212 24.47 -26.71 12.75
CA LEU A 212 25.33 -26.60 13.92
C LEU A 212 24.70 -27.18 15.19
N ILE A 213 23.37 -27.23 15.24
CA ILE A 213 22.63 -27.70 16.42
C ILE A 213 22.54 -29.23 16.39
N ARG A 214 22.18 -29.79 15.23
CA ARG A 214 22.04 -31.24 15.05
C ARG A 214 23.35 -31.95 14.74
N LYS A 215 24.37 -31.21 14.29
CA LYS A 215 25.64 -31.75 13.78
C LYS A 215 25.42 -32.69 12.59
N GLU A 216 24.49 -32.28 11.73
CA GLU A 216 24.12 -32.96 10.48
C GLU A 216 24.42 -32.06 9.29
N LYS A 217 24.59 -32.63 8.10
CA LYS A 217 24.78 -31.92 6.84
C LYS A 217 23.80 -32.38 5.78
N VAL A 218 23.50 -31.49 4.84
CA VAL A 218 22.80 -31.80 3.58
C VAL A 218 23.79 -31.65 2.45
N ASP A 219 24.12 -32.75 1.77
CA ASP A 219 24.99 -32.77 0.59
C ASP A 219 24.21 -32.43 -0.68
N PHE A 220 24.78 -31.65 -1.59
CA PHE A 220 24.10 -31.20 -2.82
C PHE A 220 24.17 -32.16 -4.01
N GLY A 221 24.55 -33.42 -3.78
CA GLY A 221 24.61 -34.45 -4.82
C GLY A 221 23.24 -34.88 -5.37
N SER A 222 22.15 -34.58 -4.66
CA SER A 222 20.78 -34.86 -5.11
C SER A 222 19.84 -33.71 -4.77
N GLU A 223 18.84 -33.46 -5.61
CA GLU A 223 17.90 -32.33 -5.47
C GLU A 223 17.05 -32.39 -4.18
N LYS A 224 16.73 -33.60 -3.69
CA LYS A 224 16.00 -33.84 -2.43
C LYS A 224 16.86 -34.62 -1.43
N ALA A 225 18.07 -34.11 -1.17
CA ALA A 225 18.95 -34.71 -0.18
C ALA A 225 18.37 -34.60 1.25
N ASP A 226 18.53 -35.67 2.04
CA ASP A 226 18.20 -35.70 3.46
C ASP A 226 19.42 -35.38 4.34
N TRP A 227 19.14 -35.02 5.60
CA TRP A 227 20.16 -34.81 6.63
C TRP A 227 20.97 -36.07 6.88
N LYS A 228 22.29 -35.92 6.92
CA LYS A 228 23.25 -36.99 7.26
C LYS A 228 24.17 -36.51 8.37
N PRO A 229 24.61 -37.37 9.29
CA PRO A 229 25.60 -36.99 10.31
C PRO A 229 26.90 -36.51 9.64
N VAL A 230 27.54 -35.51 10.24
CA VAL A 230 28.84 -35.02 9.75
C VAL A 230 29.93 -36.03 10.14
N GLU A 231 30.47 -36.76 9.15
CA GLU A 231 31.56 -37.73 9.36
C GLU A 231 32.93 -37.05 9.50
N GLU A 232 33.10 -35.88 8.90
CA GLU A 232 34.37 -35.15 8.84
C GLU A 232 34.55 -34.22 10.05
N LYS A 233 35.45 -34.60 10.96
CA LYS A 233 35.67 -33.89 12.23
C LYS A 233 36.25 -32.48 12.08
N SER A 234 37.02 -32.22 11.03
CA SER A 234 37.61 -30.89 10.75
C SER A 234 36.53 -29.87 10.40
N ALA A 235 35.65 -30.21 9.45
CA ALA A 235 34.54 -29.34 9.05
C ALA A 235 33.60 -29.02 10.21
N LEU A 236 33.35 -29.98 11.11
CA LEU A 236 32.55 -29.77 12.31
C LEU A 236 33.28 -28.91 13.36
N ALA A 237 34.60 -29.09 13.52
CA ALA A 237 35.39 -28.30 14.48
C ALA A 237 35.47 -26.82 14.08
N ASP A 238 35.71 -26.53 12.79
CA ASP A 238 35.74 -25.16 12.26
C ASP A 238 34.37 -24.47 12.42
N ALA A 239 33.30 -25.23 12.20
CA ALA A 239 31.92 -24.79 12.33
C ALA A 239 31.52 -24.56 13.81
N ASP A 240 31.89 -25.48 14.71
CA ASP A 240 31.64 -25.39 16.16
C ASP A 240 32.43 -24.24 16.79
N GLU A 241 33.68 -24.00 16.40
CA GLU A 241 34.48 -22.86 16.90
C GLU A 241 33.87 -21.53 16.45
N SER A 242 33.47 -21.42 15.18
CA SER A 242 32.78 -20.22 14.67
C SER A 242 31.46 -19.98 15.40
N PHE A 243 30.70 -21.03 15.70
CA PHE A 243 29.42 -20.94 16.41
C PHE A 243 29.61 -20.58 17.88
N ALA A 244 30.58 -21.19 18.56
CA ALA A 244 30.91 -20.90 19.96
C ALA A 244 31.37 -19.46 20.13
N ASN A 245 32.24 -18.97 19.25
CA ASN A 245 32.65 -17.56 19.23
C ASN A 245 31.44 -16.64 19.05
N TYR A 246 30.51 -16.99 18.15
CA TYR A 246 29.29 -16.21 17.94
C TYR A 246 28.37 -16.19 19.18
N LEU A 247 28.21 -17.34 19.85
CA LEU A 247 27.44 -17.45 21.09
C LEU A 247 28.09 -16.67 22.24
N LEU A 248 29.42 -16.71 22.37
CA LEU A 248 30.15 -15.93 23.37
C LEU A 248 30.03 -14.42 23.12
N GLU A 249 30.18 -13.99 21.87
CA GLU A 249 29.96 -12.59 21.46
C GLU A 249 28.51 -12.15 21.65
N SER A 250 27.56 -13.09 21.70
CA SER A 250 26.15 -12.77 21.79
C SER A 250 25.66 -12.36 23.19
N GLU A 251 26.47 -12.56 24.23
CA GLU A 251 26.20 -12.30 25.67
C GLU A 251 24.86 -12.86 26.23
N THR A 252 24.03 -13.51 25.41
CA THR A 252 22.60 -13.73 25.70
C THR A 252 22.26 -15.18 26.00
N LEU A 253 23.16 -16.14 25.78
CA LEU A 253 22.87 -17.57 25.84
C LEU A 253 23.94 -18.36 26.59
N ASN A 254 23.66 -18.76 27.84
CA ASN A 254 24.41 -19.75 28.60
C ASN A 254 23.58 -21.04 28.69
N VAL A 255 23.78 -22.00 27.78
CA VAL A 255 22.92 -23.21 27.72
C VAL A 255 23.71 -24.45 27.26
N GLU A 256 23.40 -25.62 27.84
CA GLU A 256 23.84 -26.93 27.38
C GLU A 256 23.16 -27.35 26.06
N ASN A 257 23.86 -28.12 25.21
CA ASN A 257 23.46 -28.43 23.82
C ASN A 257 22.04 -29.02 23.63
N GLU A 258 21.51 -29.75 24.61
CA GLU A 258 20.19 -30.43 24.49
C GLU A 258 18.98 -29.48 24.61
N GLN A 259 19.19 -28.23 25.02
CA GLN A 259 18.11 -27.23 25.19
C GLN A 259 18.20 -26.03 24.23
N LEU A 260 19.09 -26.07 23.23
CA LEU A 260 19.31 -24.94 22.33
C LEU A 260 18.09 -24.58 21.46
N ILE A 261 17.36 -25.56 20.91
CA ILE A 261 16.21 -25.28 20.03
C ILE A 261 15.09 -24.53 20.78
N PRO A 262 14.61 -24.98 21.96
CA PRO A 262 13.62 -24.22 22.72
C PRO A 262 14.06 -22.80 23.10
N VAL A 263 15.34 -22.63 23.47
CA VAL A 263 15.87 -21.32 23.86
C VAL A 263 15.96 -20.38 22.67
N LEU A 264 16.51 -20.85 21.54
CA LEU A 264 16.55 -20.08 20.29
C LEU A 264 15.15 -19.73 19.80
N ARG A 265 14.20 -20.67 19.90
CA ARG A 265 12.79 -20.42 19.58
C ARG A 265 12.25 -19.28 20.44
N ASN A 266 12.35 -19.36 21.76
CA ASN A 266 11.84 -18.32 22.65
C ASN A 266 12.50 -16.96 22.38
N ALA A 267 13.81 -16.94 22.13
CA ALA A 267 14.52 -15.71 21.78
C ALA A 267 14.12 -15.14 20.41
N THR A 268 13.75 -16.00 19.46
CA THR A 268 13.18 -15.62 18.15
C THR A 268 11.79 -15.03 18.30
N LEU A 269 10.93 -15.66 19.10
CA LEU A 269 9.58 -15.16 19.40
C LEU A 269 9.62 -13.80 20.11
N ASP A 270 10.57 -13.62 21.03
CA ASP A 270 10.85 -12.35 21.71
C ASP A 270 11.53 -11.30 20.81
N ARG A 271 11.96 -11.69 19.60
CA ARG A 271 12.72 -10.85 18.64
C ARG A 271 14.03 -10.29 19.20
N LYS A 272 14.66 -11.02 20.12
CA LYS A 272 15.99 -10.67 20.66
C LYS A 272 17.10 -11.09 19.69
N LEU A 273 16.89 -12.21 19.01
CA LEU A 273 17.78 -12.74 17.99
C LEU A 273 16.95 -13.38 16.87
N SER A 274 17.59 -13.63 15.74
CA SER A 274 16.98 -14.29 14.59
C SER A 274 17.88 -15.42 14.07
N PRO A 275 17.37 -16.65 13.92
CA PRO A 275 18.08 -17.76 13.29
C PRO A 275 18.43 -17.45 11.83
N VAL A 276 19.66 -17.77 11.42
CA VAL A 276 20.16 -17.55 10.07
C VAL A 276 20.59 -18.88 9.46
N ALA A 277 20.03 -19.19 8.30
CA ALA A 277 20.47 -20.28 7.43
C ALA A 277 21.03 -19.73 6.11
N CYS A 278 21.59 -20.60 5.29
CA CYS A 278 22.22 -20.23 4.02
C CYS A 278 22.09 -21.31 2.96
N GLY A 279 22.23 -20.93 1.70
CA GLY A 279 22.21 -21.86 0.58
C GLY A 279 22.18 -21.20 -0.79
N SER A 280 21.77 -21.98 -1.79
CA SER A 280 21.48 -21.49 -3.14
C SER A 280 20.22 -22.14 -3.67
N ALA A 281 19.14 -21.37 -3.80
CA ALA A 281 17.87 -21.86 -4.31
C ALA A 281 17.95 -22.29 -5.79
N LEU A 282 18.83 -21.66 -6.57
CA LEU A 282 18.95 -21.93 -8.01
C LEU A 282 19.68 -23.24 -8.28
N ARG A 283 20.91 -23.39 -7.77
CA ARG A 283 21.80 -24.51 -8.11
C ARG A 283 21.75 -25.67 -7.12
N THR A 284 21.46 -25.41 -5.85
CA THR A 284 21.49 -26.42 -4.79
C THR A 284 20.16 -26.43 -4.02
N PRO A 285 19.04 -26.84 -4.67
CA PRO A 285 17.70 -26.69 -4.11
C PRO A 285 17.51 -27.40 -2.77
N ALA A 286 18.25 -28.50 -2.52
CA ALA A 286 18.24 -29.18 -1.23
C ALA A 286 18.60 -28.28 -0.04
N SER A 287 19.38 -27.20 -0.26
CA SER A 287 19.71 -26.22 0.78
C SER A 287 18.50 -25.45 1.31
N VAL A 288 17.45 -25.30 0.50
CA VAL A 288 16.20 -24.60 0.87
C VAL A 288 15.40 -25.40 1.91
N ARG A 289 15.70 -26.70 2.09
CA ARG A 289 15.13 -27.52 3.18
C ARG A 289 15.30 -26.87 4.55
N THR A 290 16.46 -26.25 4.77
CA THR A 290 16.81 -25.57 6.03
C THR A 290 15.78 -24.51 6.39
N VAL A 291 15.20 -23.83 5.40
CA VAL A 291 14.15 -22.84 5.59
C VAL A 291 12.88 -23.50 6.12
N LEU A 292 12.42 -24.60 5.50
CA LEU A 292 11.21 -25.32 5.95
C LEU A 292 11.36 -25.85 7.37
N ASP A 293 12.52 -26.43 7.69
CA ASP A 293 12.81 -26.94 9.03
C ASP A 293 12.85 -25.78 10.05
N ASN A 294 13.52 -24.67 9.73
CA ASN A 294 13.61 -23.49 10.60
C ASN A 294 12.25 -22.82 10.84
N VAL A 295 11.37 -22.78 9.83
CA VAL A 295 10.00 -22.28 9.97
C VAL A 295 9.24 -23.06 11.03
N ILE A 296 9.31 -24.39 11.01
CA ILE A 296 8.62 -25.22 12.01
C ILE A 296 9.22 -25.01 13.40
N HIS A 297 10.55 -25.01 13.49
CA HIS A 297 11.26 -24.98 14.77
C HIS A 297 11.24 -23.63 15.48
N TYR A 298 11.34 -22.52 14.76
CA TYR A 298 11.58 -21.21 15.37
C TYR A 298 10.41 -20.23 15.24
N LEU A 299 9.60 -20.32 14.17
CA LEU A 299 8.48 -19.39 13.96
C LEU A 299 7.24 -19.78 14.79
N PRO A 300 6.41 -18.79 15.18
CA PRO A 300 5.24 -19.01 16.02
C PRO A 300 4.12 -19.78 15.32
N SER A 301 3.29 -20.44 16.11
CA SER A 301 1.94 -20.82 15.70
C SER A 301 0.96 -19.65 15.89
N PRO A 302 -0.18 -19.62 15.18
CA PRO A 302 -1.21 -18.58 15.32
C PRO A 302 -1.63 -18.28 16.76
N ASP A 303 -1.75 -19.32 17.59
CA ASP A 303 -2.18 -19.21 18.99
C ASP A 303 -1.18 -18.44 19.89
N GLN A 304 0.11 -18.44 19.51
CA GLN A 304 1.16 -17.73 20.24
C GLN A 304 1.19 -16.23 19.95
N ARG A 305 0.55 -15.80 18.86
CA ARG A 305 0.54 -14.41 18.38
C ARG A 305 -0.78 -13.70 18.66
N ASN A 306 -1.91 -14.41 18.47
CA ASN A 306 -3.24 -13.79 18.42
C ASN A 306 -4.05 -13.97 19.73
N SER A 307 -3.37 -14.15 20.86
CA SER A 307 -4.03 -14.41 22.16
C SER A 307 -4.92 -13.24 22.61
N ALA A 308 -4.56 -12.00 22.28
CA ALA A 308 -5.36 -10.82 22.55
C ALA A 308 -6.71 -10.86 21.80
N LEU A 309 -6.69 -11.23 20.51
CA LEU A 309 -7.91 -11.37 19.70
C LEU A 309 -8.84 -12.46 20.25
N ASN A 310 -8.28 -13.60 20.67
CA ASN A 310 -9.02 -14.68 21.31
C ASN A 310 -9.76 -14.20 22.58
N SER A 311 -9.16 -13.31 23.37
CA SER A 311 -9.78 -12.76 24.58
C SER A 311 -10.99 -11.85 24.30
N ILE A 312 -11.08 -11.28 23.08
CA ILE A 312 -12.08 -10.30 22.70
C ILE A 312 -13.22 -10.94 21.91
N PHE A 313 -12.87 -11.70 20.86
CA PHE A 313 -13.84 -12.37 20.00
C PHE A 313 -14.21 -13.78 20.50
N GLY A 314 -13.49 -14.33 21.49
CA GLY A 314 -13.77 -15.68 22.00
C GLY A 314 -13.64 -16.75 20.91
N ASP A 315 -14.58 -17.69 20.89
CA ASP A 315 -14.57 -18.83 19.97
C ASP A 315 -15.42 -18.62 18.70
N GLU A 316 -16.03 -17.43 18.52
CA GLU A 316 -16.84 -17.16 17.33
C GLU A 316 -16.00 -16.59 16.19
N LEU A 317 -16.55 -16.60 14.97
CA LEU A 317 -15.86 -16.15 13.76
C LEU A 317 -15.39 -14.69 13.89
N SER A 318 -14.08 -14.49 13.76
CA SER A 318 -13.47 -13.21 13.41
C SER A 318 -12.41 -13.41 12.33
N GLY A 319 -12.44 -12.57 11.30
CA GLY A 319 -11.47 -12.60 10.23
C GLY A 319 -11.25 -11.25 9.60
N LEU A 320 -10.06 -11.04 9.06
CA LEU A 320 -9.66 -9.83 8.34
C LEU A 320 -9.53 -10.15 6.85
N VAL A 321 -10.22 -9.38 6.01
CA VAL A 321 -10.01 -9.42 4.56
C VAL A 321 -8.78 -8.61 4.23
N PHE A 322 -7.75 -9.25 3.67
CA PHE A 322 -6.46 -8.57 3.39
C PHE A 322 -6.14 -8.47 1.90
N LYS A 323 -6.84 -9.23 1.07
CA LYS A 323 -6.72 -9.16 -0.38
C LYS A 323 -8.08 -9.45 -1.02
N VAL A 324 -8.42 -8.67 -2.03
CA VAL A 324 -9.57 -8.91 -2.91
C VAL A 324 -9.04 -9.04 -4.33
N GLY A 325 -9.55 -10.01 -5.07
CA GLY A 325 -9.28 -10.16 -6.49
C GLY A 325 -10.55 -10.55 -7.24
N HIS A 326 -10.58 -10.33 -8.54
CA HIS A 326 -11.68 -10.74 -9.40
C HIS A 326 -11.29 -11.90 -10.32
N ASP A 327 -12.12 -12.94 -10.33
CA ASP A 327 -12.06 -14.02 -11.31
C ASP A 327 -13.26 -13.98 -12.26
N LYS A 328 -13.03 -14.27 -13.54
CA LYS A 328 -14.07 -14.22 -14.59
C LYS A 328 -15.20 -15.22 -14.36
N ARG A 329 -14.95 -16.34 -13.66
CA ARG A 329 -15.94 -17.40 -13.45
C ARG A 329 -16.56 -17.35 -12.05
N GLN A 330 -15.75 -17.06 -11.02
CA GLN A 330 -16.17 -17.10 -9.63
C GLN A 330 -16.56 -15.72 -9.06
N GLY A 331 -16.30 -14.64 -9.79
CA GLY A 331 -16.59 -13.28 -9.35
C GLY A 331 -15.54 -12.78 -8.36
N GLN A 332 -15.98 -12.03 -7.34
CA GLN A 332 -15.10 -11.50 -6.31
C GLN A 332 -14.57 -12.61 -5.39
N LEU A 333 -13.24 -12.73 -5.33
CA LEU A 333 -12.47 -13.59 -4.44
C LEU A 333 -11.91 -12.74 -3.30
N SER A 334 -12.33 -12.99 -2.06
CA SER A 334 -11.83 -12.32 -0.87
C SER A 334 -10.93 -13.26 -0.08
N TYR A 335 -9.67 -12.89 0.11
CA TYR A 335 -8.73 -13.63 0.94
C TYR A 335 -8.87 -13.14 2.38
N VAL A 336 -9.23 -14.07 3.27
CA VAL A 336 -9.60 -13.79 4.65
C VAL A 336 -8.66 -14.53 5.58
N ARG A 337 -7.99 -13.79 6.46
CA ARG A 337 -7.26 -14.34 7.59
C ARG A 337 -8.23 -14.61 8.74
N LEU A 338 -8.39 -15.88 9.13
CA LEU A 338 -9.25 -16.28 10.24
C LEU A 338 -8.47 -16.22 11.55
N TYR A 339 -8.91 -15.40 12.50
CA TYR A 339 -8.28 -15.26 13.81
C TYR A 339 -8.98 -16.12 14.86
N THR A 340 -10.31 -16.08 14.92
CA THR A 340 -11.13 -16.88 15.85
C THR A 340 -12.28 -17.58 15.14
N GLY A 341 -12.77 -18.64 15.76
CA GLY A 341 -13.90 -19.43 15.25
C GLY A 341 -13.66 -20.13 13.92
N GLU A 342 -14.72 -20.34 13.17
CA GLU A 342 -14.69 -21.01 11.87
C GLU A 342 -15.67 -20.37 10.90
N ILE A 343 -15.34 -20.44 9.61
CA ILE A 343 -16.22 -20.07 8.51
C ILE A 343 -16.72 -21.34 7.82
N ARG A 344 -18.01 -21.39 7.49
CA ARG A 344 -18.65 -22.56 6.87
C ARG A 344 -19.16 -22.22 5.48
N ASN A 345 -19.15 -23.21 4.60
CA ASN A 345 -19.73 -23.08 3.28
C ASN A 345 -21.25 -22.84 3.38
N ASN A 346 -21.78 -21.96 2.55
CA ASN A 346 -23.16 -21.46 2.55
C ASN A 346 -23.60 -20.78 3.86
N SER A 347 -22.67 -20.27 4.68
CA SER A 347 -23.03 -19.49 5.87
C SER A 347 -23.32 -18.02 5.53
N ALA A 348 -23.85 -17.29 6.51
CA ALA A 348 -23.88 -15.84 6.51
C ALA A 348 -22.73 -15.30 7.37
N VAL A 349 -22.13 -14.20 6.94
CA VAL A 349 -21.11 -13.45 7.66
C VAL A 349 -21.54 -11.98 7.74
N TYR A 350 -21.11 -11.29 8.79
CA TYR A 350 -21.40 -9.89 8.99
C TYR A 350 -20.12 -9.06 8.84
N ASN A 351 -20.14 -8.12 7.91
CA ASN A 351 -19.09 -7.13 7.73
C ASN A 351 -19.27 -6.02 8.77
N ALA A 352 -18.34 -5.96 9.73
CA ALA A 352 -18.41 -5.03 10.85
C ALA A 352 -18.17 -3.57 10.45
N ASN A 353 -17.33 -3.34 9.43
CA ASN A 353 -17.01 -2.02 8.90
C ASN A 353 -18.22 -1.41 8.18
N LYS A 354 -18.89 -2.21 7.33
CA LYS A 354 -20.02 -1.74 6.50
C LYS A 354 -21.40 -1.98 7.10
N ALA A 355 -21.47 -2.62 8.26
CA ALA A 355 -22.72 -2.96 8.93
C ALA A 355 -23.67 -3.85 8.11
N LEU A 356 -23.11 -4.72 7.28
CA LEU A 356 -23.87 -5.49 6.30
C LEU A 356 -23.73 -6.99 6.56
N THR A 357 -24.84 -7.73 6.45
CA THR A 357 -24.81 -9.19 6.41
C THR A 357 -24.70 -9.67 4.97
N GLU A 358 -23.67 -10.44 4.66
CA GLU A 358 -23.49 -11.10 3.37
C GLU A 358 -23.69 -12.61 3.54
N SER A 359 -24.42 -13.25 2.63
CA SER A 359 -24.87 -14.64 2.77
C SER A 359 -24.50 -15.48 1.55
N ASN A 360 -24.60 -16.81 1.69
CA ASN A 360 -24.22 -17.79 0.67
C ASN A 360 -22.74 -17.73 0.30
N VAL A 361 -21.88 -17.57 1.31
CA VAL A 361 -20.43 -17.56 1.10
C VAL A 361 -19.93 -18.94 0.73
N LYS A 362 -19.05 -19.04 -0.26
CA LYS A 362 -18.33 -20.30 -0.55
C LYS A 362 -16.89 -20.18 -0.12
N VAL A 363 -16.38 -21.22 0.54
CA VAL A 363 -15.07 -21.23 1.18
C VAL A 363 -14.14 -22.18 0.44
N PHE A 364 -12.93 -21.71 0.17
CA PHE A 364 -11.87 -22.44 -0.52
C PHE A 364 -10.55 -22.31 0.24
N ILE A 365 -9.66 -23.28 0.05
CA ILE A 365 -8.25 -23.18 0.45
C ILE A 365 -7.42 -22.99 -0.82
N PRO A 366 -6.50 -22.01 -0.84
CA PRO A 366 -5.55 -21.88 -1.95
C PRO A 366 -4.46 -22.94 -1.80
N HIS A 367 -4.51 -23.97 -2.64
CA HIS A 367 -3.56 -25.08 -2.63
C HIS A 367 -2.91 -25.20 -4.01
N SER A 368 -1.61 -24.91 -4.09
CA SER A 368 -0.90 -24.75 -5.35
C SER A 368 -1.56 -23.67 -6.22
N ASP A 369 -2.03 -24.04 -7.40
CA ASP A 369 -2.65 -23.25 -8.47
C ASP A 369 -4.18 -23.38 -8.49
N GLU A 370 -4.76 -24.23 -7.63
CA GLU A 370 -6.19 -24.50 -7.59
C GLU A 370 -6.84 -24.03 -6.28
N LEU A 371 -8.09 -23.56 -6.38
CA LEU A 371 -8.95 -23.28 -5.24
C LEU A 371 -9.72 -24.54 -4.86
N GLN A 372 -9.28 -25.20 -3.79
CA GLN A 372 -9.94 -26.41 -3.31
C GLN A 372 -11.17 -26.04 -2.45
N PRO A 373 -12.40 -26.41 -2.83
CA PRO A 373 -13.58 -26.13 -2.02
C PRO A 373 -13.55 -26.90 -0.70
N VAL A 374 -13.98 -26.25 0.37
CA VAL A 374 -14.04 -26.85 1.71
C VAL A 374 -15.38 -26.57 2.39
N ASP A 375 -15.86 -27.51 3.20
CA ASP A 375 -17.12 -27.36 3.93
C ASP A 375 -17.00 -26.36 5.09
N HIS A 376 -15.84 -26.33 5.76
CA HIS A 376 -15.53 -25.41 6.83
C HIS A 376 -14.01 -25.18 6.94
N LEU A 377 -13.61 -24.04 7.50
CA LEU A 377 -12.22 -23.74 7.81
C LEU A 377 -12.14 -23.00 9.15
N GLY A 378 -11.27 -23.49 10.04
CA GLY A 378 -11.09 -22.94 11.39
C GLY A 378 -9.99 -21.88 11.51
N ALA A 379 -9.94 -21.26 12.68
CA ALA A 379 -8.98 -20.24 13.11
C ALA A 379 -7.52 -20.59 12.80
N GLY A 380 -6.71 -19.56 12.53
CA GLY A 380 -5.29 -19.68 12.22
C GLY A 380 -4.99 -20.06 10.77
N ASN A 381 -6.00 -20.20 9.90
CA ASN A 381 -5.84 -20.45 8.47
C ASN A 381 -6.12 -19.18 7.62
N ILE A 382 -5.82 -19.29 6.33
CA ILE A 382 -6.19 -18.31 5.30
C ILE A 382 -7.26 -18.96 4.41
N ALA A 383 -8.43 -18.35 4.34
CA ALA A 383 -9.55 -18.77 3.49
C ALA A 383 -9.62 -17.90 2.24
N VAL A 384 -10.04 -18.48 1.11
CA VAL A 384 -10.55 -17.71 -0.03
C VAL A 384 -12.07 -17.84 -0.01
N VAL A 385 -12.75 -16.70 0.04
CA VAL A 385 -14.20 -16.62 0.19
C VAL A 385 -14.81 -15.94 -1.03
N THR A 386 -15.88 -16.50 -1.57
CA THR A 386 -16.65 -15.92 -2.68
C THR A 386 -18.09 -15.66 -2.27
N GLY A 387 -18.77 -14.74 -2.96
CA GLY A 387 -20.15 -14.34 -2.66
C GLY A 387 -20.27 -13.07 -1.80
N LEU A 388 -19.14 -12.53 -1.35
CA LEU A 388 -19.04 -11.19 -0.78
C LEU A 388 -19.06 -10.17 -1.91
N LYS A 389 -19.93 -9.15 -1.84
CA LYS A 389 -20.14 -8.18 -2.94
C LYS A 389 -19.69 -6.77 -2.59
N GLN A 390 -19.84 -6.42 -1.32
CA GLN A 390 -19.50 -5.09 -0.83
C GLN A 390 -18.23 -5.10 0.02
N THR A 391 -17.74 -6.28 0.42
CA THR A 391 -16.54 -6.37 1.25
C THR A 391 -15.29 -5.92 0.48
N ILE A 392 -14.48 -5.06 1.09
CA ILE A 392 -13.23 -4.54 0.52
C ILE A 392 -12.02 -5.01 1.34
N THR A 393 -10.81 -4.78 0.83
CA THR A 393 -9.58 -5.00 1.58
C THR A 393 -9.56 -4.12 2.85
N GLY A 394 -9.25 -4.73 4.00
CA GLY A 394 -9.26 -4.08 5.32
C GLY A 394 -10.52 -4.35 6.15
N ASP A 395 -11.58 -4.90 5.55
CA ASP A 395 -12.83 -5.16 6.26
C ASP A 395 -12.72 -6.34 7.24
N THR A 396 -13.44 -6.23 8.35
CA THR A 396 -13.56 -7.27 9.38
C THR A 396 -14.85 -8.06 9.20
N LEU A 397 -14.72 -9.38 9.05
CA LEU A 397 -15.83 -10.33 9.00
C LEU A 397 -16.03 -10.98 10.36
N ILE A 398 -17.25 -10.92 10.89
CA ILE A 398 -17.66 -11.58 12.13
C ILE A 398 -18.91 -12.43 11.93
N LYS A 399 -19.25 -13.26 12.92
CA LYS A 399 -20.43 -14.15 12.84
C LYS A 399 -21.75 -13.39 12.66
N ASN A 400 -22.01 -12.37 13.48
CA ASN A 400 -23.23 -11.54 13.42
C ASN A 400 -23.03 -10.21 14.17
N GLU A 401 -23.99 -9.29 14.04
CA GLU A 401 -23.93 -7.98 14.71
C GLU A 401 -23.88 -8.09 16.24
N HIS A 402 -24.62 -9.05 16.83
CA HIS A 402 -24.66 -9.24 18.28
C HIS A 402 -23.27 -9.57 18.84
N HIS A 403 -22.54 -10.43 18.15
CA HIS A 403 -21.17 -10.79 18.49
C HIS A 403 -20.24 -9.57 18.50
N GLY A 404 -20.39 -8.68 17.50
CA GLY A 404 -19.61 -7.44 17.45
C GLY A 404 -19.85 -6.53 18.65
N LYS A 405 -21.10 -6.46 19.15
CA LYS A 405 -21.45 -5.70 20.37
C LYS A 405 -20.88 -6.34 21.63
N GLU A 406 -20.88 -7.67 21.73
CA GLU A 406 -20.23 -8.38 22.84
C GLU A 406 -18.72 -8.15 22.86
N ALA A 407 -18.07 -8.26 21.69
CA ALA A 407 -16.64 -7.99 21.55
C ALA A 407 -16.28 -6.56 21.98
N ALA A 408 -17.12 -5.57 21.65
CA ALA A 408 -16.97 -4.18 22.09
C ALA A 408 -17.04 -4.01 23.61
N LYS A 409 -17.96 -4.73 24.25
CA LYS A 409 -18.07 -4.76 25.70
C LYS A 409 -16.83 -5.39 26.34
N ARG A 410 -16.41 -6.57 25.88
CA ARG A 410 -15.21 -7.27 26.40
C ARG A 410 -13.96 -6.42 26.25
N ARG A 411 -13.76 -5.75 25.12
CA ARG A 411 -12.63 -4.84 24.90
C ARG A 411 -12.63 -3.70 25.93
N SER A 412 -13.78 -3.06 26.15
CA SER A 412 -13.90 -1.94 27.08
C SER A 412 -13.62 -2.37 28.52
N GLU A 413 -14.06 -3.56 28.92
CA GLU A 413 -13.76 -4.17 30.21
C GLU A 413 -12.26 -4.46 30.36
N LEU A 414 -11.62 -5.04 29.35
CA LEU A 414 -10.17 -5.33 29.35
C LEU A 414 -9.33 -4.05 29.47
N VAL A 415 -9.62 -3.06 28.63
CA VAL A 415 -8.92 -1.76 28.64
C VAL A 415 -9.09 -1.06 30.00
N HIS A 416 -10.28 -1.12 30.60
CA HIS A 416 -10.53 -0.51 31.90
C HIS A 416 -9.78 -1.23 33.03
N HIS A 417 -9.78 -2.57 33.00
CA HIS A 417 -9.10 -3.39 33.99
C HIS A 417 -7.56 -3.24 33.92
N GLU A 418 -6.98 -3.14 32.71
CA GLU A 418 -5.55 -2.91 32.54
C GLU A 418 -5.14 -1.49 32.93
N LYS A 419 -5.96 -0.47 32.65
CA LYS A 419 -5.72 0.91 33.14
C LYS A 419 -5.69 1.00 34.67
N ASN A 420 -6.44 0.13 35.37
CA ASN A 420 -6.47 0.10 36.83
C ASN A 420 -5.30 -0.69 37.47
N LYS A 421 -4.57 -1.52 36.70
CA LYS A 421 -3.46 -2.37 37.19
C LYS A 421 -2.04 -1.77 37.05
N ARG A 422 -1.93 -0.44 36.88
CA ARG A 422 -0.73 0.34 36.49
C ARG A 422 0.57 0.26 37.36
N HIS A 423 0.80 -0.79 38.16
CA HIS A 423 1.99 -0.90 39.03
C HIS A 423 2.96 -2.06 38.70
N SER A 424 2.92 -2.65 37.50
CA SER A 424 3.85 -3.72 37.06
C SER A 424 4.33 -3.53 35.62
N SER A 425 5.65 -3.61 35.40
CA SER A 425 6.32 -3.32 34.13
C SER A 425 6.09 -4.33 33.00
N SER A 426 5.57 -5.53 33.28
CA SER A 426 5.29 -6.55 32.25
C SER A 426 3.98 -6.31 31.50
N HIS A 427 3.05 -5.52 32.04
CA HIS A 427 1.67 -5.36 31.55
C HIS A 427 1.51 -4.27 30.48
N HIS A 428 2.58 -3.58 30.11
CA HIS A 428 2.54 -2.58 29.04
C HIS A 428 2.48 -3.19 27.63
N ARG A 429 2.83 -4.48 27.45
CA ARG A 429 2.79 -5.16 26.14
C ARG A 429 1.37 -5.51 25.72
N ASP A 430 0.60 -6.14 26.61
CA ASP A 430 -0.76 -6.64 26.32
C ASP A 430 -1.74 -5.51 25.94
N LEU A 431 -1.76 -4.40 26.70
CA LEU A 431 -2.48 -3.17 26.36
C LEU A 431 -2.12 -2.61 24.99
N HIS A 432 -0.82 -2.55 24.68
CA HIS A 432 -0.33 -1.99 23.43
C HIS A 432 -0.73 -2.88 22.24
N ASP A 433 -0.72 -4.20 22.42
CA ASP A 433 -1.10 -5.14 21.38
C ASP A 433 -2.63 -5.10 21.14
N ILE A 434 -3.46 -4.94 22.19
CA ILE A 434 -4.92 -4.71 22.07
C ILE A 434 -5.25 -3.42 21.29
N TYR A 435 -4.57 -2.30 21.60
CA TYR A 435 -4.80 -1.04 20.88
C TYR A 435 -4.31 -1.07 19.42
N ARG A 436 -3.34 -1.92 19.12
CA ARG A 436 -2.75 -2.06 17.79
C ARG A 436 -3.56 -2.98 16.89
N GLU A 437 -4.10 -4.07 17.43
CA GLU A 437 -4.80 -5.07 16.63
C GLU A 437 -6.25 -4.71 16.36
N ILE A 438 -6.80 -3.75 17.11
CA ILE A 438 -8.24 -3.47 17.13
C ILE A 438 -8.52 -1.96 17.17
N GLU A 439 -9.31 -1.50 16.21
CA GLU A 439 -9.81 -0.13 16.11
C GLU A 439 -11.26 -0.03 16.57
N LEU A 440 -11.68 1.16 17.01
CA LEU A 440 -13.09 1.47 17.23
C LEU A 440 -13.60 2.04 15.91
N GLY A 441 -14.60 1.41 15.31
CA GLY A 441 -15.20 1.94 14.09
C GLY A 441 -15.94 3.23 14.40
N THR A 442 -15.44 4.36 13.91
CA THR A 442 -16.16 5.63 13.84
C THR A 442 -16.83 5.74 12.48
N THR A 443 -18.13 6.01 12.44
CA THR A 443 -18.80 6.35 11.18
C THR A 443 -18.35 7.74 10.75
N GLU A 444 -17.70 7.86 9.60
CA GLU A 444 -17.55 9.14 8.90
C GLU A 444 -18.94 9.65 8.48
N SER A 445 -19.54 10.43 9.36
CA SER A 445 -20.60 11.37 9.05
C SER A 445 -20.40 12.58 9.95
N GLU A 446 -19.30 13.30 9.75
CA GLU A 446 -19.18 14.67 10.26
C GLU A 446 -20.05 15.58 9.39
N SER A 447 -21.31 15.73 9.79
CA SER A 447 -22.01 16.99 9.62
C SER A 447 -22.20 17.57 11.01
N ASP A 448 -21.60 18.73 11.24
CA ASP A 448 -21.82 19.61 12.38
C ASP A 448 -23.29 19.55 12.84
N ASP A 449 -23.53 19.08 14.08
CA ASP A 449 -24.39 19.85 14.95
C ASP A 449 -24.16 19.53 16.43
N THR A 450 -23.98 20.60 17.20
CA THR A 450 -23.83 20.57 18.65
C THR A 450 -25.22 20.50 19.28
N SER A 451 -25.65 19.31 19.70
CA SER A 451 -26.72 19.21 20.70
C SER A 451 -26.55 17.99 21.61
N LEU A 452 -26.41 18.28 22.90
CA LEU A 452 -26.42 17.32 24.00
C LEU A 452 -27.73 16.52 23.99
N GLY A 453 -27.65 15.26 23.59
CA GLY A 453 -28.71 14.26 23.73
C GLY A 453 -28.10 12.88 23.86
N SER A 454 -28.43 12.17 24.93
CA SER A 454 -28.00 10.80 25.20
C SER A 454 -28.49 9.84 24.11
N GLY A 455 -27.66 9.59 23.10
CA GLY A 455 -27.87 8.61 22.04
C GLY A 455 -26.65 7.69 21.94
N GLY A 456 -26.85 6.39 22.15
CA GLY A 456 -25.78 5.39 22.20
C GLY A 456 -24.96 5.36 20.91
N HIS A 457 -23.69 5.78 21.00
CA HIS A 457 -22.71 5.49 19.97
C HIS A 457 -22.54 3.97 19.87
N SER A 458 -22.92 3.40 18.73
CA SER A 458 -22.66 2.00 18.41
C SER A 458 -21.16 1.81 18.22
N ASN A 459 -20.41 1.70 19.32
CA ASN A 459 -18.98 1.37 19.33
C ASN A 459 -18.81 -0.04 18.78
N ARG A 460 -18.60 -0.18 17.47
CA ARG A 460 -18.33 -1.46 16.83
C ARG A 460 -16.83 -1.72 16.89
N VAL A 461 -16.48 -2.95 17.27
CA VAL A 461 -15.09 -3.39 17.25
C VAL A 461 -14.77 -3.90 15.86
N VAL A 462 -13.78 -3.26 15.24
CA VAL A 462 -13.20 -3.68 13.96
C VAL A 462 -11.74 -4.05 14.20
N LEU A 463 -11.23 -5.04 13.48
CA LEU A 463 -9.80 -5.31 13.46
C LEU A 463 -9.11 -4.10 12.81
N ALA A 464 -7.94 -3.73 13.32
CA ALA A 464 -7.16 -2.66 12.73
C ALA A 464 -6.84 -3.02 11.28
N GLY A 465 -7.34 -2.19 10.38
CA GLY A 465 -7.15 -2.32 8.94
C GLY A 465 -5.75 -1.89 8.54
N ILE A 466 -5.58 -1.56 7.26
CA ILE A 466 -4.33 -1.00 6.76
C ILE A 466 -4.67 0.30 6.08
N GLU A 467 -4.07 1.37 6.57
CA GLU A 467 -4.19 2.69 5.97
C GLU A 467 -3.43 2.69 4.63
N ALA A 468 -4.15 3.03 3.55
CA ALA A 468 -3.53 3.19 2.26
C ALA A 468 -2.70 4.48 2.25
N PRO A 469 -1.41 4.43 1.87
CA PRO A 469 -0.60 5.64 1.72
C PRO A 469 -1.17 6.54 0.63
N ASP A 470 -0.88 7.84 0.70
CA ASP A 470 -1.36 8.78 -0.30
C ASP A 470 -0.66 8.58 -1.66
N PRO A 471 -1.42 8.69 -2.76
CA PRO A 471 -0.87 8.56 -4.10
C PRO A 471 0.08 9.72 -4.40
N VAL A 472 1.19 9.40 -5.05
CA VAL A 472 2.27 10.37 -5.36
C VAL A 472 2.44 10.62 -6.85
N TYR A 473 1.74 9.85 -7.68
CA TYR A 473 1.77 9.97 -9.13
C TYR A 473 0.34 10.07 -9.66
N PHE A 474 0.13 10.97 -10.61
CA PHE A 474 -1.18 11.27 -11.19
C PHE A 474 -1.08 11.24 -12.72
N CYS A 475 -2.06 10.65 -13.38
CA CYS A 475 -2.17 10.67 -14.84
C CYS A 475 -3.63 10.77 -15.29
N SER A 476 -3.85 11.27 -16.50
CA SER A 476 -5.15 11.18 -17.15
C SER A 476 -5.30 9.79 -17.77
N ILE A 477 -6.48 9.20 -17.64
CA ILE A 477 -6.82 7.92 -18.24
C ILE A 477 -8.09 8.05 -19.08
N GLU A 478 -8.02 7.60 -20.32
CA GLU A 478 -9.12 7.71 -21.28
C GLU A 478 -9.52 6.32 -21.82
N PRO A 479 -10.83 6.05 -21.96
CA PRO A 479 -11.32 4.80 -22.52
C PRO A 479 -10.97 4.70 -24.02
N PRO A 480 -10.85 3.48 -24.58
CA PRO A 480 -10.54 3.27 -26.00
C PRO A 480 -11.58 3.87 -26.96
N SER A 481 -12.84 3.94 -26.54
CA SER A 481 -13.94 4.50 -27.33
C SER A 481 -15.11 4.91 -26.44
N ALA A 482 -15.96 5.81 -26.93
CA ALA A 482 -17.17 6.24 -26.22
C ALA A 482 -18.16 5.09 -25.92
N GLY A 483 -18.15 4.03 -26.72
CA GLY A 483 -18.99 2.84 -26.48
C GLY A 483 -18.52 1.97 -25.31
N ALA A 484 -17.26 2.09 -24.90
CA ALA A 484 -16.65 1.28 -23.85
C ALA A 484 -16.68 1.93 -22.46
N ILE A 485 -17.25 3.14 -22.32
CA ILE A 485 -17.23 3.93 -21.07
C ILE A 485 -17.76 3.12 -19.88
N HIS A 486 -18.93 2.47 -20.02
CA HIS A 486 -19.52 1.71 -18.92
C HIS A 486 -18.65 0.50 -18.50
N GLN A 487 -18.01 -0.17 -19.46
CA GLN A 487 -17.11 -1.29 -19.14
C GLN A 487 -15.83 -0.79 -18.47
N PHE A 488 -15.33 0.36 -18.90
CA PHE A 488 -14.16 1.03 -18.35
C PHE A 488 -14.40 1.52 -16.92
N GLU A 489 -15.51 2.20 -16.65
CA GLU A 489 -15.89 2.64 -15.29
C GLU A 489 -16.02 1.45 -14.34
N LYS A 490 -16.67 0.37 -14.80
CA LYS A 490 -16.78 -0.86 -14.03
C LYS A 490 -15.40 -1.48 -13.73
N ALA A 491 -14.53 -1.57 -14.73
CA ALA A 491 -13.18 -2.13 -14.56
C ALA A 491 -12.33 -1.30 -13.59
N LEU A 492 -12.42 0.04 -13.66
CA LEU A 492 -11.74 0.92 -12.71
C LEU A 492 -12.28 0.74 -11.28
N GLN A 493 -13.60 0.64 -11.11
CA GLN A 493 -14.21 0.42 -9.80
C GLN A 493 -13.79 -0.93 -9.19
N GLU A 494 -13.71 -1.98 -10.01
CA GLU A 494 -13.21 -3.30 -9.60
C GLU A 494 -11.72 -3.20 -9.18
N LEU A 495 -10.87 -2.49 -9.94
CA LEU A 495 -9.46 -2.29 -9.59
C LEU A 495 -9.25 -1.48 -8.31
N VAL A 496 -10.02 -0.42 -8.09
CA VAL A 496 -9.99 0.38 -6.83
C VAL A 496 -10.44 -0.47 -5.64
N THR A 497 -11.39 -1.38 -5.84
CA THR A 497 -11.87 -2.30 -4.81
C THR A 497 -10.79 -3.32 -4.43
N GLU A 498 -10.00 -3.79 -5.40
CA GLU A 498 -8.87 -4.68 -5.16
C GLU A 498 -7.70 -3.95 -4.48
N ASP A 499 -7.38 -2.74 -4.92
CA ASP A 499 -6.28 -1.93 -4.41
C ASP A 499 -6.69 -0.49 -4.02
N PRO A 500 -6.98 -0.25 -2.73
CA PRO A 500 -7.25 1.10 -2.21
C PRO A 500 -6.10 2.13 -2.32
N SER A 501 -4.89 1.75 -2.73
CA SER A 501 -3.86 2.75 -3.07
C SER A 501 -4.08 3.40 -4.44
N ILE A 502 -4.96 2.83 -5.26
CA ILE A 502 -5.43 3.42 -6.50
C ILE A 502 -6.65 4.28 -6.18
N ARG A 503 -6.60 5.56 -6.53
CA ARG A 503 -7.76 6.46 -6.45
C ARG A 503 -8.13 6.91 -7.85
N VAL A 504 -9.43 7.01 -8.11
CA VAL A 504 -9.97 7.52 -9.36
C VAL A 504 -10.81 8.74 -9.03
N ARG A 505 -10.48 9.87 -9.64
CA ARG A 505 -11.18 11.13 -9.49
C ARG A 505 -11.60 11.65 -10.86
N GLN A 506 -12.81 12.16 -10.97
CA GLN A 506 -13.19 12.95 -12.15
C GLN A 506 -12.94 14.43 -11.83
N ASP A 507 -12.19 15.10 -12.69
CA ASP A 507 -12.03 16.54 -12.58
C ASP A 507 -13.25 17.25 -13.17
N SER A 508 -13.87 18.11 -12.36
CA SER A 508 -15.04 18.88 -12.75
C SER A 508 -14.75 19.98 -13.78
N GLU A 509 -13.50 20.42 -13.90
CA GLU A 509 -13.12 21.50 -14.84
C GLU A 509 -12.82 20.94 -16.23
N CYS A 510 -11.90 19.97 -16.35
CA CYS A 510 -11.55 19.39 -17.65
C CYS A 510 -12.42 18.19 -18.07
N GLY A 511 -13.22 17.62 -17.16
CA GLY A 511 -14.00 16.40 -17.42
C GLY A 511 -13.13 15.14 -17.57
N GLN A 512 -11.83 15.23 -17.33
CA GLN A 512 -10.92 14.09 -17.41
C GLN A 512 -11.08 13.15 -16.21
N THR A 513 -10.87 11.87 -16.46
CA THR A 513 -10.70 10.89 -15.38
C THR A 513 -9.23 10.85 -15.01
N ILE A 514 -8.93 11.20 -13.76
CA ILE A 514 -7.60 11.20 -13.17
C ILE A 514 -7.41 9.90 -12.39
N LEU A 515 -6.36 9.18 -12.73
CA LEU A 515 -5.89 8.01 -12.01
C LEU A 515 -4.72 8.41 -11.12
N GLU A 516 -4.86 8.15 -9.82
CA GLU A 516 -3.88 8.44 -8.79
C GLU A 516 -3.29 7.14 -8.26
N ALA A 517 -1.97 7.04 -8.19
CA ALA A 517 -1.26 5.83 -7.81
C ALA A 517 0.06 6.12 -7.07
N MET A 518 0.68 5.04 -6.56
CA MET A 518 1.93 5.08 -5.80
C MET A 518 3.20 5.34 -6.64
N GLY A 519 3.12 5.27 -7.97
CA GLY A 519 4.27 5.44 -8.85
C GLY A 519 3.97 5.13 -10.31
N GLU A 520 4.96 5.38 -11.17
CA GLU A 520 4.87 5.16 -12.61
C GLU A 520 4.67 3.68 -12.96
N LEU A 521 5.49 2.79 -12.39
CA LEU A 521 5.34 1.35 -12.55
C LEU A 521 3.94 0.88 -12.14
N HIS A 522 3.37 1.44 -11.06
CA HIS A 522 2.05 1.05 -10.60
C HIS A 522 0.97 1.34 -11.65
N ILE A 523 1.02 2.49 -12.32
CA ILE A 523 0.08 2.82 -13.41
C ILE A 523 0.31 1.94 -14.64
N GLU A 524 1.56 1.59 -14.97
CA GLU A 524 1.86 0.65 -16.05
C GLU A 524 1.21 -0.72 -15.79
N VAL A 525 1.29 -1.21 -14.54
CA VAL A 525 0.60 -2.44 -14.12
C VAL A 525 -0.90 -2.30 -14.30
N VAL A 526 -1.49 -1.19 -13.87
CA VAL A 526 -2.94 -0.94 -14.01
C VAL A 526 -3.36 -0.97 -15.48
N LYS A 527 -2.59 -0.34 -16.37
CA LYS A 527 -2.84 -0.36 -17.81
C LYS A 527 -2.76 -1.78 -18.39
N ASP A 528 -1.72 -2.53 -18.04
CA ASP A 528 -1.56 -3.92 -18.48
C ASP A 528 -2.74 -4.78 -18.02
N ARG A 529 -3.17 -4.63 -16.76
CA ARG A 529 -4.34 -5.33 -16.22
C ARG A 529 -5.63 -4.96 -16.93
N LEU A 530 -5.87 -3.66 -17.21
CA LEU A 530 -7.04 -3.22 -17.97
C LEU A 530 -7.08 -3.86 -19.37
N GLN A 531 -5.92 -3.99 -20.01
CA GLN A 531 -5.80 -4.63 -21.32
C GLN A 531 -5.98 -6.15 -21.24
N ARG A 532 -5.35 -6.83 -20.28
CA ARG A 532 -5.35 -8.29 -20.17
C ARG A 532 -6.64 -8.87 -19.57
N ASP A 533 -7.07 -8.30 -18.45
CA ASP A 533 -8.21 -8.84 -17.69
C ASP A 533 -9.52 -8.43 -18.36
N TYR A 534 -9.62 -7.17 -18.79
CA TYR A 534 -10.86 -6.58 -19.32
C TYR A 534 -10.87 -6.39 -20.84
N GLY A 535 -9.74 -6.56 -21.53
CA GLY A 535 -9.66 -6.33 -22.98
C GLY A 535 -9.71 -4.85 -23.37
N LEU A 536 -9.46 -3.94 -22.42
CA LEU A 536 -9.57 -2.49 -22.62
C LEU A 536 -8.17 -1.89 -22.85
N ASN A 537 -7.90 -1.48 -24.09
CA ASN A 537 -6.68 -0.75 -24.41
C ASN A 537 -6.88 0.75 -24.09
N VAL A 538 -6.48 1.16 -22.90
CA VAL A 538 -6.68 2.53 -22.39
C VAL A 538 -5.51 3.45 -22.77
N PHE A 539 -5.82 4.73 -22.98
CA PHE A 539 -4.81 5.76 -23.23
C PHE A 539 -4.43 6.44 -21.91
N LEU A 540 -3.14 6.55 -21.66
CA LEU A 540 -2.59 7.31 -20.54
C LEU A 540 -1.97 8.59 -21.07
N GLY A 541 -2.32 9.71 -20.46
CA GLY A 541 -1.80 11.03 -20.82
C GLY A 541 -1.28 11.80 -19.60
N PRO A 542 -0.53 12.90 -19.84
CA PRO A 542 -0.24 13.85 -18.78
C PRO A 542 -1.55 14.50 -18.27
N LEU A 543 -1.52 15.01 -17.04
CA LEU A 543 -2.62 15.82 -16.53
C LEU A 543 -2.75 17.10 -17.34
N GLN A 544 -3.98 17.47 -17.71
CA GLN A 544 -4.25 18.82 -18.16
C GLN A 544 -4.17 19.77 -16.97
N VAL A 545 -3.35 20.81 -17.10
CA VAL A 545 -3.22 21.84 -16.06
C VAL A 545 -4.35 22.84 -16.28
N GLY A 546 -5.24 22.97 -15.30
CA GLY A 546 -6.32 23.96 -15.30
C GLY A 546 -5.78 25.37 -15.07
N TYR A 547 -5.13 25.96 -16.08
CA TYR A 547 -4.70 27.35 -16.06
C TYR A 547 -5.91 28.29 -15.96
N ARG A 548 -5.69 29.50 -15.43
CA ARG A 548 -6.73 30.52 -15.31
C ARG A 548 -6.25 31.87 -15.82
N GLU A 549 -7.14 32.63 -16.42
CA GLU A 549 -6.85 34.00 -16.84
C GLU A 549 -7.26 34.99 -15.74
N VAL A 550 -6.40 35.98 -15.47
CA VAL A 550 -6.67 37.07 -14.52
C VAL A 550 -6.24 38.39 -15.14
N ILE A 551 -6.92 39.47 -14.78
CA ILE A 551 -6.55 40.84 -15.17
C ILE A 551 -5.69 41.51 -14.11
N ASN A 552 -4.79 42.39 -14.51
CA ASN A 552 -3.97 43.16 -13.55
C ASN A 552 -4.53 44.56 -13.31
N LYS A 553 -5.30 45.11 -14.24
CA LYS A 553 -5.76 46.51 -14.20
C LYS A 553 -7.28 46.58 -14.18
N LYS A 554 -7.78 47.49 -13.35
CA LYS A 554 -9.17 47.91 -13.38
C LYS A 554 -9.45 48.65 -14.70
N LEU A 555 -10.53 48.29 -15.38
CA LEU A 555 -10.89 48.87 -16.67
C LEU A 555 -12.41 49.09 -16.77
N VAL A 556 -12.81 50.23 -17.35
CA VAL A 556 -14.19 50.49 -17.77
C VAL A 556 -14.22 50.44 -19.29
N HIS A 557 -15.06 49.57 -19.86
CA HIS A 557 -15.21 49.42 -21.30
C HIS A 557 -16.67 49.50 -21.70
N THR A 558 -16.93 50.12 -22.86
CA THR A 558 -18.28 50.24 -23.43
C THR A 558 -18.29 49.61 -24.81
N CYS A 559 -19.28 48.76 -25.07
CA CYS A 559 -19.47 48.12 -26.36
C CYS A 559 -20.92 48.28 -26.81
N SER A 560 -21.13 48.50 -28.11
CA SER A 560 -22.44 48.61 -28.73
C SER A 560 -22.59 47.55 -29.82
N VAL A 561 -23.72 46.82 -29.79
CA VAL A 561 -24.08 45.85 -30.82
C VAL A 561 -25.40 46.28 -31.47
N GLU A 562 -25.41 46.20 -32.80
CA GLU A 562 -26.57 46.49 -33.64
C GLU A 562 -27.00 45.21 -34.35
N ASP A 563 -28.31 44.93 -34.33
CA ASP A 563 -28.88 43.80 -35.06
C ASP A 563 -30.26 44.19 -35.64
N ASP A 564 -30.51 43.73 -36.86
CA ASP A 564 -31.73 44.01 -37.62
C ASP A 564 -32.65 42.80 -37.54
N PHE A 565 -33.65 42.85 -36.65
CA PHE A 565 -34.51 41.69 -36.39
C PHE A 565 -35.92 41.83 -37.02
N GLY A 566 -36.39 40.75 -37.65
CA GLY A 566 -37.77 40.55 -38.13
C GLY A 566 -38.08 41.06 -39.56
N GLU A 567 -39.25 40.66 -40.08
CA GLU A 567 -39.75 41.05 -41.43
C GLU A 567 -39.91 42.57 -41.62
N GLN A 568 -39.92 43.35 -40.53
CA GLN A 568 -40.06 44.82 -40.54
C GLN A 568 -38.73 45.59 -40.33
N LYS A 569 -37.55 44.94 -40.33
CA LYS A 569 -36.23 45.59 -40.15
C LYS A 569 -36.21 46.67 -39.06
N ARG A 570 -36.60 46.32 -37.83
CA ARG A 570 -36.46 47.26 -36.71
C ARG A 570 -35.00 47.23 -36.24
N HIS A 571 -34.35 48.38 -36.29
CA HIS A 571 -32.98 48.55 -35.79
C HIS A 571 -32.97 48.42 -34.27
N HIS A 572 -32.43 47.31 -33.76
CA HIS A 572 -32.20 47.09 -32.34
C HIS A 572 -30.72 47.35 -32.04
N GLN A 573 -30.46 48.32 -31.17
CA GLN A 573 -29.14 48.73 -30.73
C GLN A 573 -29.09 48.63 -29.21
N CYS A 574 -28.05 47.98 -28.70
CA CYS A 574 -27.76 47.90 -27.28
C CYS A 574 -26.33 48.36 -27.05
N SER A 575 -26.11 49.22 -26.05
CA SER A 575 -24.76 49.52 -25.57
C SER A 575 -24.68 49.29 -24.07
N LEU A 576 -23.65 48.55 -23.65
CA LEU A 576 -23.37 48.15 -22.28
C LEU A 576 -22.02 48.72 -21.85
N THR A 577 -21.95 49.28 -20.65
CA THR A 577 -20.69 49.69 -20.01
C THR A 577 -20.43 48.81 -18.81
N PHE A 578 -19.34 48.05 -18.84
CA PHE A 578 -18.86 47.27 -17.71
C PHE A 578 -17.60 47.88 -17.10
N GLU A 579 -17.57 47.91 -15.78
CA GLU A 579 -16.36 48.08 -14.98
C GLU A 579 -15.91 46.70 -14.50
N VAL A 580 -14.65 46.38 -14.78
CA VAL A 580 -14.04 45.10 -14.46
C VAL A 580 -12.85 45.35 -13.54
N GLU A 581 -12.85 44.74 -12.36
CA GLU A 581 -11.84 44.95 -11.32
C GLU A 581 -11.26 43.60 -10.85
N PRO A 582 -9.93 43.47 -10.73
CA PRO A 582 -9.32 42.26 -10.17
C PRO A 582 -9.60 42.14 -8.66
N THR A 583 -9.73 40.90 -8.19
CA THR A 583 -9.84 40.59 -6.76
C THR A 583 -8.82 39.54 -6.35
N GLU A 584 -8.30 39.64 -5.13
CA GLU A 584 -7.36 38.65 -4.58
C GLU A 584 -8.06 37.35 -4.16
N LYS A 585 -9.40 37.35 -4.01
CA LYS A 585 -10.15 36.18 -3.55
C LYS A 585 -10.58 35.31 -4.72
N LEU A 586 -10.33 34.00 -4.56
CA LEU A 586 -10.74 32.95 -5.48
C LEU A 586 -12.25 32.66 -5.38
N GLU A 587 -13.09 33.63 -5.70
CA GLU A 587 -14.55 33.47 -5.69
C GLU A 587 -15.09 33.11 -7.08
N LYS A 588 -15.91 32.06 -7.15
CA LYS A 588 -16.67 31.73 -8.36
C LYS A 588 -17.65 32.86 -8.67
N PHE A 589 -17.68 33.31 -9.92
CA PHE A 589 -18.61 34.34 -10.38
C PHE A 589 -20.07 33.93 -10.11
N LYS A 590 -20.75 34.65 -9.21
CA LYS A 590 -22.15 34.39 -8.85
C LYS A 590 -23.13 35.20 -9.70
N LYS A 591 -22.91 36.52 -9.78
CA LYS A 591 -23.73 37.48 -10.51
C LYS A 591 -22.95 38.76 -10.78
N VAL A 592 -23.34 39.49 -11.82
CA VAL A 592 -22.91 40.87 -12.07
C VAL A 592 -23.43 41.79 -10.95
N ASN A 593 -22.57 42.66 -10.46
CA ASN A 593 -22.96 43.76 -9.58
C ASN A 593 -23.58 44.87 -10.42
N VAL A 594 -24.68 45.47 -9.96
CA VAL A 594 -25.33 46.56 -10.68
C VAL A 594 -25.11 47.83 -9.86
N ASP A 595 -24.33 48.75 -10.42
CA ASP A 595 -24.04 50.06 -9.84
C ASP A 595 -24.14 51.08 -10.98
N LEU A 596 -25.37 51.54 -11.24
CA LEU A 596 -25.65 52.37 -12.41
C LEU A 596 -25.23 53.82 -12.15
N ASP A 597 -24.52 54.41 -13.11
CA ASP A 597 -24.15 55.82 -13.07
C ASP A 597 -25.40 56.71 -13.11
N ALA A 598 -25.31 57.90 -12.51
CA ALA A 598 -26.43 58.84 -12.39
C ALA A 598 -27.04 59.27 -13.75
N ASP A 599 -26.24 59.17 -14.82
CA ASP A 599 -26.61 59.53 -16.20
C ASP A 599 -27.12 58.33 -17.03
N CYS A 600 -27.38 57.18 -16.41
CA CYS A 600 -27.83 55.99 -17.11
C CYS A 600 -29.25 56.16 -17.71
N ALA A 601 -29.40 55.79 -18.99
CA ALA A 601 -30.66 55.95 -19.72
C ALA A 601 -31.81 55.05 -19.22
N VAL A 602 -31.51 54.00 -18.44
CA VAL A 602 -32.51 53.09 -17.86
C VAL A 602 -32.43 53.15 -16.33
N PRO A 603 -33.46 53.65 -15.62
CA PRO A 603 -33.43 53.80 -14.17
C PRO A 603 -33.63 52.48 -13.40
N PHE A 604 -34.14 51.42 -14.06
CA PHE A 604 -34.31 50.09 -13.47
C PHE A 604 -34.11 48.99 -14.53
N ILE A 605 -33.33 47.97 -14.20
CA ILE A 605 -33.06 46.82 -15.08
C ILE A 605 -34.07 45.72 -14.82
N ARG A 606 -34.76 45.27 -15.88
CA ARG A 606 -35.66 44.12 -15.80
C ARG A 606 -34.88 42.83 -15.47
N ASN A 607 -35.47 41.97 -14.63
CA ASN A 607 -34.86 40.68 -14.28
C ASN A 607 -34.51 39.81 -15.49
N ASP A 608 -35.34 39.82 -16.54
CA ASP A 608 -35.08 39.06 -17.79
C ASP A 608 -33.79 39.52 -18.48
N TRP A 609 -33.53 40.84 -18.48
CA TRP A 609 -32.34 41.43 -19.08
C TRP A 609 -31.10 41.17 -18.22
N LEU A 610 -31.25 41.26 -16.90
CA LEU A 610 -30.18 40.93 -15.96
C LEU A 610 -29.79 39.45 -16.03
N LYS A 611 -30.75 38.54 -16.25
CA LYS A 611 -30.46 37.12 -16.49
C LYS A 611 -29.66 36.93 -17.78
N ALA A 612 -30.09 37.57 -18.87
CA ALA A 612 -29.39 37.50 -20.15
C ALA A 612 -27.97 38.08 -20.10
N ILE A 613 -27.78 39.21 -19.40
CA ILE A 613 -26.47 39.80 -19.17
C ILE A 613 -25.59 38.84 -18.36
N ASN A 614 -26.11 38.27 -17.27
CA ASN A 614 -25.37 37.29 -16.46
C ASN A 614 -24.96 36.06 -17.28
N ASP A 615 -25.83 35.55 -18.15
CA ASP A 615 -25.52 34.39 -19.00
C ASP A 615 -24.43 34.75 -20.03
N GLY A 616 -24.46 35.97 -20.59
CA GLY A 616 -23.40 36.51 -21.44
C GLY A 616 -22.07 36.66 -20.70
N CYS A 617 -22.08 37.17 -19.47
CA CYS A 617 -20.89 37.27 -18.64
C CYS A 617 -20.31 35.90 -18.29
N LYS A 618 -21.14 34.91 -17.95
CA LYS A 618 -20.69 33.54 -17.69
C LYS A 618 -20.00 32.92 -18.91
N ASN A 619 -20.54 33.14 -20.11
CA ASN A 619 -19.94 32.62 -21.33
C ASN A 619 -18.57 33.23 -21.63
N ALA A 620 -18.44 34.56 -21.47
CA ALA A 620 -17.15 35.26 -21.63
C ALA A 620 -16.11 34.86 -20.57
N LEU A 621 -16.54 34.53 -19.35
CA LEU A 621 -15.65 34.04 -18.29
C LEU A 621 -15.22 32.59 -18.52
N HIS A 622 -16.08 31.74 -19.09
CA HIS A 622 -15.75 30.34 -19.37
C HIS A 622 -14.71 30.22 -20.49
N ASN A 623 -14.84 31.02 -21.55
CA ASN A 623 -13.94 31.03 -22.68
C ASN A 623 -13.07 32.29 -22.63
N GLY A 624 -11.91 32.18 -21.98
CA GLY A 624 -10.93 33.25 -21.86
C GLY A 624 -10.58 33.87 -23.21
N PRO A 625 -10.65 35.20 -23.35
CA PRO A 625 -10.55 35.85 -24.65
C PRO A 625 -9.13 36.04 -25.17
N VAL A 626 -8.11 35.80 -24.33
CA VAL A 626 -6.69 35.99 -24.66
C VAL A 626 -5.96 34.66 -24.82
N PHE A 627 -6.13 33.72 -23.89
CA PHE A 627 -5.41 32.45 -23.87
C PHE A 627 -6.33 31.21 -23.96
N GLY A 628 -7.65 31.40 -23.94
CA GLY A 628 -8.63 30.33 -24.04
C GLY A 628 -8.94 29.61 -22.72
N TYR A 629 -8.44 30.11 -21.58
CA TYR A 629 -8.66 29.49 -20.28
C TYR A 629 -9.71 30.24 -19.44
N PRO A 630 -10.40 29.59 -18.50
CA PRO A 630 -11.42 30.25 -17.68
C PRO A 630 -10.86 31.47 -16.93
N VAL A 631 -11.58 32.58 -17.01
CA VAL A 631 -11.24 33.82 -16.30
C VAL A 631 -11.72 33.73 -14.85
N SER A 632 -10.84 34.02 -13.90
CA SER A 632 -11.14 34.01 -12.46
C SER A 632 -10.66 35.29 -11.78
N ASN A 633 -11.00 35.47 -10.50
CA ASN A 633 -10.51 36.60 -9.69
C ASN A 633 -10.94 37.97 -10.25
N VAL A 634 -12.19 38.07 -10.72
CA VAL A 634 -12.74 39.29 -11.32
C VAL A 634 -14.10 39.64 -10.73
N VAL A 635 -14.26 40.90 -10.35
CA VAL A 635 -15.55 41.52 -10.04
C VAL A 635 -16.03 42.29 -11.26
N ILE A 636 -17.24 42.00 -11.72
CA ILE A 636 -17.87 42.67 -12.87
C ILE A 636 -19.02 43.52 -12.36
N THR A 637 -18.95 44.81 -12.66
CA THR A 637 -19.95 45.81 -12.29
C THR A 637 -20.54 46.45 -13.55
N LEU A 638 -21.86 46.43 -13.69
CA LEU A 638 -22.57 47.09 -14.77
C LEU A 638 -22.80 48.56 -14.39
N LYS A 639 -22.20 49.47 -15.17
CA LYS A 639 -22.25 50.93 -14.96
C LYS A 639 -23.31 51.64 -15.78
N SER A 640 -23.50 51.21 -17.03
CA SER A 640 -24.50 51.81 -17.91
C SER A 640 -25.09 50.78 -18.87
N LEU A 641 -26.36 50.98 -19.22
CA LEU A 641 -27.08 50.24 -20.26
C LEU A 641 -27.87 51.24 -21.09
N THR A 642 -27.78 51.15 -22.40
CA THR A 642 -28.65 51.88 -23.32
C THR A 642 -29.25 50.90 -24.33
N ALA A 643 -30.54 51.06 -24.60
CA ALA A 643 -31.32 50.13 -25.38
C ALA A 643 -32.26 50.90 -26.32
N SER A 644 -32.20 50.62 -27.63
CA SER A 644 -33.17 51.17 -28.58
C SER A 644 -34.42 50.29 -28.64
N GLY A 645 -35.57 50.87 -28.30
CA GLY A 645 -36.89 50.23 -28.38
C GLY A 645 -37.29 49.41 -27.14
N GLY A 646 -38.60 49.37 -26.85
CA GLY A 646 -39.15 48.79 -25.61
C GLY A 646 -39.13 47.26 -25.49
N LYS A 647 -38.69 46.52 -26.51
CA LYS A 647 -38.52 45.05 -26.49
C LYS A 647 -37.21 44.66 -27.16
N LEU A 648 -36.18 44.39 -26.35
CA LEU A 648 -34.88 43.91 -26.81
C LEU A 648 -34.79 42.38 -26.68
N ASN A 649 -34.14 41.73 -27.64
CA ASN A 649 -33.91 40.29 -27.61
C ASN A 649 -32.87 39.94 -26.53
N PRO A 650 -33.17 39.05 -25.57
CA PRO A 650 -32.21 38.57 -24.58
C PRO A 650 -30.90 38.04 -25.18
N ALA A 651 -30.95 37.41 -26.36
CA ALA A 651 -29.75 36.92 -27.05
C ALA A 651 -28.79 38.05 -27.45
N LEU A 652 -29.33 39.21 -27.88
CA LEU A 652 -28.54 40.38 -28.26
C LEU A 652 -27.84 41.00 -27.04
N LEU A 653 -28.54 41.06 -25.90
CA LEU A 653 -27.97 41.50 -24.61
C LEU A 653 -26.84 40.58 -24.15
N SER A 654 -27.06 39.26 -24.23
CA SER A 654 -26.04 38.26 -23.88
C SER A 654 -24.82 38.35 -24.79
N ALA A 655 -25.01 38.54 -26.10
CA ALA A 655 -23.92 38.69 -27.06
C ALA A 655 -23.13 39.99 -26.84
N CYS A 656 -23.83 41.12 -26.64
CA CYS A 656 -23.21 42.40 -26.33
C CYS A 656 -22.43 42.34 -25.01
N ALA A 657 -22.96 41.69 -23.98
CA ALA A 657 -22.27 41.50 -22.71
C ALA A 657 -21.00 40.65 -22.86
N SER A 658 -21.08 39.55 -23.62
CA SER A 658 -19.94 38.70 -23.90
C SER A 658 -18.85 39.46 -24.66
N GLN A 659 -19.21 40.15 -25.74
CA GLN A 659 -18.27 40.91 -26.56
C GLN A 659 -17.60 42.05 -25.79
N CYS A 660 -18.38 42.80 -24.99
CA CYS A 660 -17.86 43.89 -24.16
C CYS A 660 -16.81 43.38 -23.17
N LEU A 661 -17.06 42.23 -22.54
CA LEU A 661 -16.10 41.63 -21.61
C LEU A 661 -14.87 41.08 -22.33
N THR A 662 -15.04 40.42 -23.48
CA THR A 662 -13.92 39.94 -24.31
C THR A 662 -12.96 41.08 -24.67
N GLU A 663 -13.48 42.22 -25.11
CA GLU A 663 -12.66 43.40 -25.44
C GLU A 663 -12.05 44.06 -24.19
N ALA A 664 -12.81 44.14 -23.09
CA ALA A 664 -12.32 44.66 -21.82
C ALA A 664 -11.12 43.84 -21.31
N PHE A 665 -11.21 42.51 -21.34
CA PHE A 665 -10.15 41.61 -20.89
C PHE A 665 -8.89 41.69 -21.76
N ARG A 666 -9.02 41.84 -23.09
CA ARG A 666 -7.85 42.07 -23.97
C ARG A 666 -7.11 43.37 -23.62
N ASN A 667 -7.85 44.42 -23.31
CA ASN A 667 -7.27 45.74 -23.00
C ASN A 667 -6.76 45.84 -21.54
N ALA A 668 -7.28 45.03 -20.62
CA ALA A 668 -6.90 45.04 -19.20
C ALA A 668 -5.54 44.37 -18.90
N GLY A 669 -4.92 43.73 -19.90
CA GLY A 669 -3.63 43.05 -19.77
C GLY A 669 -3.75 41.73 -19.00
N ALA A 670 -4.39 40.73 -19.62
CA ALA A 670 -4.57 39.41 -19.03
C ALA A 670 -3.24 38.66 -18.81
N HIS A 671 -3.15 37.95 -17.70
CA HIS A 671 -2.04 37.08 -17.33
C HIS A 671 -2.56 35.69 -16.96
N LEU A 672 -1.71 34.68 -17.13
CA LEU A 672 -2.02 33.33 -16.70
C LEU A 672 -1.67 33.13 -15.23
N MET A 673 -2.55 32.42 -14.53
CA MET A 673 -2.25 31.79 -13.26
C MET A 673 -2.17 30.27 -13.43
N GLU A 674 -1.23 29.65 -12.74
CA GLU A 674 -1.09 28.20 -12.68
C GLU A 674 -1.41 27.68 -11.27
N PRO A 675 -1.96 26.46 -11.14
CA PRO A 675 -2.19 25.84 -9.85
C PRO A 675 -0.86 25.43 -9.23
N VAL A 676 -0.66 25.79 -7.96
CA VAL A 676 0.54 25.48 -7.17
C VAL A 676 0.21 24.45 -6.09
N MET A 677 1.13 23.53 -5.90
CA MET A 677 1.05 22.45 -4.92
C MET A 677 1.97 22.76 -3.74
N ASP A 678 1.46 22.62 -2.52
CA ASP A 678 2.27 22.51 -1.32
C ASP A 678 2.82 21.08 -1.24
N VAL A 679 4.14 20.98 -1.19
CA VAL A 679 4.91 19.74 -1.24
C VAL A 679 5.65 19.58 0.08
N GLU A 680 5.40 18.46 0.76
CA GLU A 680 6.13 18.05 1.94
C GLU A 680 6.91 16.77 1.66
N ILE A 681 8.24 16.83 1.79
CA ILE A 681 9.12 15.69 1.57
C ILE A 681 9.75 15.32 2.90
N THR A 682 9.48 14.11 3.38
CA THR A 682 10.09 13.57 4.59
C THR A 682 11.20 12.58 4.22
N VAL A 683 12.42 12.84 4.68
CA VAL A 683 13.57 11.96 4.50
C VAL A 683 14.04 11.48 5.87
N THR A 684 14.13 10.16 6.07
CA THR A 684 14.53 9.58 7.35
C THR A 684 15.97 9.04 7.34
N ASP A 685 16.57 8.93 8.53
CA ASP A 685 17.82 8.19 8.82
C ASP A 685 19.10 8.73 8.15
N GLU A 686 20.08 7.84 7.91
CA GLU A 686 21.36 8.16 7.25
C GLU A 686 21.19 8.79 5.86
N ALA A 687 20.09 8.48 5.16
CA ALA A 687 19.76 9.10 3.88
C ALA A 687 19.44 10.59 4.01
N ALA A 688 19.07 11.08 5.20
CA ALA A 688 18.91 12.51 5.44
C ALA A 688 20.23 13.28 5.31
N ARG A 689 21.39 12.63 5.56
CA ARG A 689 22.70 13.28 5.50
C ARG A 689 23.20 13.54 4.07
N SER A 690 22.91 12.64 3.14
CA SER A 690 23.35 12.75 1.74
C SER A 690 22.24 13.12 0.76
N GLY A 691 21.00 12.66 1.03
CA GLY A 691 19.86 12.76 0.12
C GLY A 691 19.18 14.12 0.10
N VAL A 692 19.21 14.88 1.21
CA VAL A 692 18.49 16.18 1.30
C VAL A 692 19.03 17.19 0.29
N ASN A 693 20.35 17.30 0.13
CA ASN A 693 20.93 18.21 -0.87
C ASN A 693 20.55 17.83 -2.30
N ALA A 694 20.46 16.53 -2.60
CA ALA A 694 20.01 16.05 -3.89
C ALA A 694 18.52 16.37 -4.12
N VAL A 695 17.67 16.24 -3.09
CA VAL A 695 16.26 16.64 -3.13
C VAL A 695 16.13 18.15 -3.38
N LEU A 696 16.89 18.99 -2.68
CA LEU A 696 16.88 20.44 -2.89
C LEU A 696 17.29 20.82 -4.31
N HIS A 697 18.28 20.13 -4.86
CA HIS A 697 18.72 20.33 -6.25
C HIS A 697 17.63 19.94 -7.27
N GLU A 698 16.93 18.82 -7.05
CA GLU A 698 15.81 18.41 -7.92
C GLU A 698 14.61 19.36 -7.83
N LEU A 699 14.31 19.90 -6.64
CA LEU A 699 13.30 20.94 -6.47
C LEU A 699 13.69 22.23 -7.21
N GLY A 700 14.95 22.66 -7.10
CA GLY A 700 15.46 23.85 -7.77
C GLY A 700 15.38 23.79 -9.29
N LYS A 701 15.50 22.60 -9.89
CA LYS A 701 15.32 22.40 -11.35
C LYS A 701 13.87 22.59 -11.81
N ARG A 702 12.89 22.42 -10.92
CA ARG A 702 11.46 22.27 -11.22
C ARG A 702 10.63 23.50 -10.84
N ARG A 703 11.24 24.70 -10.88
CA ARG A 703 10.62 25.97 -10.49
C ARG A 703 10.00 25.96 -9.08
N ALA A 704 10.48 25.09 -8.19
CA ALA A 704 9.94 24.99 -6.83
C ALA A 704 10.53 26.07 -5.93
N ASN A 705 9.68 26.71 -5.13
CA ASN A 705 10.06 27.65 -4.09
C ASN A 705 10.15 26.94 -2.74
N ILE A 706 11.36 26.83 -2.19
CA ILE A 706 11.59 26.14 -0.92
C ILE A 706 11.23 27.09 0.24
N GLN A 707 10.23 26.70 1.03
CA GLN A 707 9.77 27.48 2.18
C GLN A 707 10.65 27.26 3.42
N GLY A 708 11.12 26.02 3.62
CA GLY A 708 11.91 25.67 4.78
C GLY A 708 12.36 24.22 4.79
N VAL A 709 13.41 23.96 5.56
CA VAL A 709 13.92 22.62 5.86
C VAL A 709 13.93 22.48 7.37
N ASP A 710 13.01 21.69 7.89
CA ASP A 710 12.86 21.43 9.32
C ASP A 710 13.52 20.09 9.68
N GLY A 711 14.29 20.07 10.77
CA GLY A 711 14.94 18.86 11.28
C GLY A 711 16.45 18.94 11.33
N ASP A 712 17.05 17.99 12.04
CA ASP A 712 18.50 17.94 12.30
C ASP A 712 19.09 16.68 11.65
N ALA A 713 19.60 16.85 10.43
CA ALA A 713 20.22 15.78 9.63
C ALA A 713 21.44 15.16 10.34
N GLU A 714 22.13 15.92 11.20
CA GLU A 714 23.32 15.45 11.92
C GLU A 714 22.94 14.48 13.04
N LYS A 715 21.78 14.66 13.67
CA LYS A 715 21.25 13.79 14.75
C LYS A 715 20.48 12.56 14.27
N GLY A 716 20.31 12.37 12.96
CA GLY A 716 19.60 11.22 12.39
C GLY A 716 18.08 11.28 12.58
N ASN A 717 17.53 12.46 12.89
CA ASN A 717 16.09 12.69 12.91
C ASN A 717 15.56 12.85 11.48
N ALA A 718 14.26 12.60 11.31
CA ALA A 718 13.58 12.88 10.05
C ALA A 718 13.75 14.36 9.68
N VAL A 719 14.14 14.60 8.43
CA VAL A 719 14.23 15.95 7.84
C VAL A 719 13.03 16.13 6.93
N ILE A 720 12.32 17.23 7.15
CA ILE A 720 11.12 17.60 6.41
C ILE A 720 11.45 18.82 5.56
N VAL A 721 11.34 18.68 4.23
CA VAL A 721 11.52 19.77 3.27
C VAL A 721 10.14 20.21 2.82
N ARG A 722 9.82 21.49 3.05
CA ARG A 722 8.58 22.12 2.59
C ARG A 722 8.85 23.04 1.42
N ALA A 723 8.14 22.83 0.32
CA ALA A 723 8.27 23.62 -0.89
C ALA A 723 6.91 23.83 -1.56
N ARG A 724 6.81 24.91 -2.33
CA ARG A 724 5.71 25.15 -3.27
C ARG A 724 6.19 24.90 -4.67
N MET A 725 5.41 24.21 -5.50
CA MET A 725 5.76 24.02 -6.90
C MET A 725 4.55 24.01 -7.82
N PRO A 726 4.68 24.45 -9.08
CA PRO A 726 3.61 24.35 -10.05
C PRO A 726 3.19 22.90 -10.33
N LEU A 727 1.88 22.65 -10.46
CA LEU A 727 1.35 21.31 -10.78
C LEU A 727 1.97 20.73 -12.06
N ALA A 728 2.24 21.59 -13.06
CA ALA A 728 2.87 21.19 -14.33
C ALA A 728 4.23 20.49 -14.14
N GLU A 729 4.99 20.87 -13.10
CA GLU A 729 6.34 20.37 -12.82
C GLU A 729 6.36 19.15 -11.89
N THR A 730 5.21 18.74 -11.36
CA THR A 730 5.08 17.58 -10.44
C THR A 730 5.33 16.26 -11.16
N THR A 731 5.20 16.22 -12.48
CA THR A 731 5.35 15.00 -13.28
C THR A 731 6.73 14.35 -13.04
N GLY A 732 6.73 13.13 -12.51
CA GLY A 732 7.95 12.35 -12.24
C GLY A 732 8.75 12.76 -11.00
N ILE A 733 8.27 13.72 -10.19
CA ILE A 733 9.00 14.17 -9.00
C ILE A 733 9.17 13.05 -7.95
N ALA A 734 8.16 12.20 -7.76
CA ALA A 734 8.22 11.07 -6.83
C ALA A 734 9.37 10.11 -7.15
N SER A 735 9.57 9.81 -8.44
CA SER A 735 10.67 8.94 -8.91
C SER A 735 12.04 9.60 -8.70
N ALA A 736 12.15 10.91 -8.98
CA ALA A 736 13.38 11.67 -8.76
C ALA A 736 13.76 11.72 -7.27
N ILE A 737 12.80 11.99 -6.38
CA ILE A 737 13.02 12.02 -4.92
C ILE A 737 13.42 10.63 -4.41
N ARG A 738 12.72 9.57 -4.84
CA ARG A 738 13.08 8.19 -4.45
C ARG A 738 14.50 7.85 -4.88
N THR A 739 14.88 8.21 -6.10
CA THR A 739 16.25 7.99 -6.60
C THR A 739 17.28 8.76 -5.77
N ALA A 740 17.02 10.04 -5.47
CA ALA A 740 17.89 10.89 -4.67
C ALA A 740 18.06 10.41 -3.21
N THR A 741 17.02 9.78 -2.65
CA THR A 741 16.95 9.33 -1.26
C THR A 741 17.15 7.82 -1.09
N SER A 742 17.55 7.10 -2.15
CA SER A 742 17.66 5.63 -2.14
C SER A 742 16.37 4.90 -1.72
N GLY A 743 15.21 5.48 -2.01
CA GLY A 743 13.88 4.93 -1.72
C GLY A 743 13.37 5.20 -0.30
N LEU A 744 14.03 6.07 0.47
CA LEU A 744 13.67 6.41 1.86
C LEU A 744 12.93 7.75 2.01
N GLY A 745 12.78 8.50 0.91
CA GLY A 745 12.00 9.73 0.89
C GLY A 745 10.52 9.48 0.65
N ASN A 746 9.68 10.01 1.53
CA ASN A 746 8.22 10.08 1.36
C ASN A 746 7.83 11.46 0.87
N LEU A 747 6.84 11.51 -0.02
CA LEU A 747 6.33 12.72 -0.65
C LEU A 747 4.84 12.83 -0.34
N HIS A 748 4.42 13.99 0.14
CA HIS A 748 3.03 14.37 0.28
C HIS A 748 2.80 15.67 -0.50
N MET A 749 1.71 15.74 -1.26
CA MET A 749 1.38 16.92 -2.07
C MET A 749 -0.10 17.26 -1.93
N GLN A 750 -0.40 18.54 -1.75
CA GLN A 750 -1.76 19.07 -1.68
C GLN A 750 -1.89 20.35 -2.50
N PHE A 751 -3.08 20.62 -3.02
CA PHE A 751 -3.34 21.89 -3.72
C PHE A 751 -3.26 23.06 -2.71
N ALA A 752 -2.48 24.08 -3.04
CA ALA A 752 -2.32 25.26 -2.20
C ALA A 752 -3.23 26.39 -2.68
N ASP A 753 -2.85 27.01 -3.80
CA ASP A 753 -3.48 28.18 -4.39
C ASP A 753 -3.11 28.29 -5.88
N TYR A 754 -3.49 29.40 -6.50
CA TYR A 754 -3.07 29.77 -7.85
C TYR A 754 -2.05 30.90 -7.76
N GLU A 755 -0.94 30.77 -8.47
CA GLU A 755 0.11 31.80 -8.53
C GLU A 755 0.29 32.31 -9.97
N HIS A 756 0.80 33.54 -10.10
CA HIS A 756 1.07 34.14 -11.41
C HIS A 756 2.21 33.42 -12.13
N VAL A 757 1.98 33.11 -13.40
CA VAL A 757 3.00 32.54 -14.28
C VAL A 757 3.99 33.62 -14.71
N SER A 758 5.28 33.29 -14.79
CA SER A 758 6.29 34.21 -15.32
C SER A 758 6.04 34.54 -16.80
N GLU A 759 6.43 35.74 -17.28
CA GLU A 759 6.21 36.13 -18.68
C GLU A 759 6.86 35.14 -19.69
N HIS A 760 8.01 34.57 -19.32
CA HIS A 760 8.72 33.58 -20.14
C HIS A 760 7.94 32.26 -20.23
N ASP A 761 7.46 31.74 -19.09
CA ASP A 761 6.71 30.49 -19.04
C ASP A 761 5.33 30.65 -19.70
N GLN A 762 4.69 31.81 -19.54
CA GLN A 762 3.43 32.14 -20.19
C GLN A 762 3.56 32.04 -21.72
N ALA A 763 4.64 32.58 -22.31
CA ALA A 763 4.89 32.45 -23.74
C ALA A 763 5.06 30.99 -24.19
N MET A 764 5.73 30.15 -23.38
CA MET A 764 5.87 28.73 -23.66
C MET A 764 4.55 27.96 -23.58
N ILE A 765 3.71 28.26 -22.58
CA ILE A 765 2.40 27.62 -22.40
C ILE A 765 1.48 27.95 -23.58
N VAL A 766 1.45 29.22 -24.00
CA VAL A 766 0.65 29.66 -25.15
C VAL A 766 1.11 28.97 -26.43
N ALA A 767 2.43 28.83 -26.64
CA ALA A 767 2.99 28.13 -27.80
C ALA A 767 2.71 26.62 -27.81
N ARG A 768 2.43 25.99 -26.66
CA ARG A 768 2.03 24.58 -26.55
C ARG A 768 0.51 24.37 -26.71
N GLY A 769 -0.28 25.39 -26.40
CA GLY A 769 -1.75 25.36 -26.49
C GLY A 769 -2.31 25.73 -27.87
N SER A 770 -1.50 26.39 -28.71
CA SER A 770 -1.78 26.67 -30.13
C SER A 770 -1.25 25.57 -31.05
#